data_AF-A0A7X7QLD1-F1
#
_entry.id   AF-A0A7X7QLD1-F1
#
_cell.length_a   1.000
_cell.length_b   1.000
_cell.length_c   1.000
_cell.angle_alpha   90.00
_cell.angle_beta   90.00
_cell.angle_gamma   90.00
#
_symmetry.space_group_name_H-M   'P 1'
#
loop_
_entity.id
_entity.type
_entity.pdbx_description
1 polymer ?
#
loop_
_entity_poly.entity_id
_entity_poly.type
_entity_poly.pdbx_seq_one_letter_code
_entity_poly.pdbx_strand_id
1 'polypeptide(L)'
;GDRSWEGTAKDETIRDYLNTVTSGLKDDAELRLDVQAELAGHLEDKPSELERSGLAASAAQAEAVKALGEVAEVAAGLERGNRVRLNQRAWLRRGLRFALVPVAVVVAILSVDLQWAVAFDTFSSLGNSNLSRPAWVTALGRGKARLWPEHPLLTSTPRELWESDRGNRVFYGEYVTHDVVAGPGGNPTAEQRQAFLETLETARTLDPDNARYDYLRAAVLLADACTVTAESGEKGPDGKAGPRRLAWEVADRAQVDQAMGHLLAGLAKPSFRRYGRDMLVLKLEALGPAERLSQHVRRIGVSAAVLLPDLSKLRELTRVASLYGDLLAGEGRVAEARPYLDAWKTLAVHLNADTWTLIDCLVVQALATDAAEHSARVYDRLGLADDAARTRREAALLAGPAKAWRARRNDPALKASEAAHEEELRLYGGVLTSILMPALNEWPAPEAYAASRRLEYAVAMQGGLSLLSGLLLLAMLACLVISLRWRLMSGGEAIPILLLPEAGMTARFLEYGVLLPLGLFAAVVLWVPISGQCYSARAGLHKVLAEVLLLATAILVVPTWLAVRSARRRCRDLGIDGGVSAARWGLLPLLAASAAVAAVWWIPARASGPSAVGLAVVAGAALVLVLTAVVAALRLLLAPPAAGLACGTVARSLIPIFAAAVILLSLIGRPALRQAERVNLAADTLMLTPPGEVGFSPVENRLTERLQRAVAAAAATLAER
;
A
#
# COMPACT_ATOMS: atom_id res chain seq x y z
N GLY A 1 52.16 42.25 45.02
CA GLY A 1 51.65 41.30 44.02
C GLY A 1 52.66 41.28 42.92
N ASP A 2 53.34 40.14 42.72
CA ASP A 2 54.36 40.01 41.67
C ASP A 2 54.63 38.52 41.31
N ARG A 3 53.57 37.70 41.27
CA ARG A 3 53.68 36.25 40.95
C ARG A 3 52.76 35.77 39.81
N SER A 4 52.02 36.65 39.13
CA SER A 4 51.11 36.21 38.05
C SER A 4 51.69 36.27 36.64
N TRP A 5 52.85 36.93 36.43
CA TRP A 5 53.47 37.10 35.11
C TRP A 5 54.43 35.97 34.72
N GLU A 6 55.08 35.31 35.69
CA GLU A 6 55.99 34.19 35.42
C GLU A 6 55.27 32.91 34.98
N GLY A 7 54.01 32.71 35.40
CA GLY A 7 53.20 31.57 34.95
C GLY A 7 52.76 31.70 33.49
N THR A 8 52.39 32.91 33.04
CA THR A 8 51.90 33.16 31.69
C THR A 8 53.01 33.10 30.63
N ALA A 9 54.21 33.61 30.92
CA ALA A 9 55.33 33.54 29.99
C ALA A 9 55.90 32.10 29.83
N LYS A 10 55.83 31.30 30.91
CA LYS A 10 56.22 29.88 30.89
C LYS A 10 55.31 29.04 29.99
N ASP A 11 54.00 29.24 30.09
CA ASP A 11 53.02 28.54 29.26
C ASP A 11 53.13 28.93 27.78
N GLU A 12 53.50 30.18 27.49
CA GLU A 12 53.64 30.70 26.12
C GLU A 12 54.86 30.09 25.40
N THR A 13 55.97 29.92 26.12
CA THR A 13 57.21 29.34 25.56
C THR A 13 57.05 27.85 25.21
N ILE A 14 56.35 27.07 26.06
CA ILE A 14 56.04 25.66 25.79
C ILE A 14 55.08 25.55 24.60
N ARG A 15 54.07 26.42 24.54
CA ARG A 15 53.06 26.42 23.47
C ARG A 15 53.69 26.74 22.12
N ASP A 16 54.64 27.68 22.06
CA ASP A 16 55.39 28.00 20.83
C ASP A 16 56.31 26.86 20.38
N TYR A 17 56.98 26.19 21.32
CA TYR A 17 57.78 24.99 21.01
C TYR A 17 56.91 23.87 20.43
N LEU A 18 55.80 23.53 21.10
CA LEU A 18 54.84 22.51 20.65
C LEU A 18 54.23 22.86 19.28
N ASN A 19 53.98 24.13 19.01
CA ASN A 19 53.48 24.58 17.71
C ASN A 19 54.52 24.39 16.61
N THR A 20 55.78 24.69 16.88
CA THR A 20 56.88 24.62 15.91
C THR A 20 57.25 23.17 15.59
N VAL A 21 57.40 22.32 16.62
CA VAL A 21 57.80 20.91 16.47
C VAL A 21 56.74 20.07 15.78
N THR A 22 55.46 20.42 15.91
CA THR A 22 54.35 19.70 15.27
C THR A 22 53.88 20.32 13.95
N SER A 23 54.58 21.33 13.44
CA SER A 23 54.22 22.04 12.20
C SER A 23 54.15 21.14 10.96
N GLY A 24 54.96 20.07 10.91
CA GLY A 24 54.92 19.03 9.86
C GLY A 24 53.62 18.20 9.83
N LEU A 25 52.80 18.26 10.89
CA LEU A 25 51.52 17.56 10.99
C LEU A 25 50.31 18.45 10.61
N LYS A 26 50.55 19.64 10.03
CA LYS A 26 49.50 20.62 9.68
C LYS A 26 48.37 20.10 8.79
N ASP A 27 48.63 19.09 7.96
CA ASP A 27 47.65 18.49 7.05
C ASP A 27 46.62 17.58 7.78
N ASP A 28 46.89 17.27 9.05
CA ASP A 28 45.99 16.60 9.97
C ASP A 28 46.05 17.25 11.35
N ALA A 29 45.31 18.33 11.50
CA ALA A 29 45.30 19.12 12.72
C ALA A 29 44.77 18.35 13.95
N GLU A 30 44.08 17.21 13.79
CA GLU A 30 43.69 16.32 14.90
C GLU A 30 44.89 15.53 15.40
N LEU A 31 45.63 14.89 14.49
CA LEU A 31 46.88 14.23 14.83
C LEU A 31 47.91 15.21 15.41
N ARG A 32 47.93 16.45 14.93
CA ARG A 32 48.76 17.52 15.50
C ARG A 32 48.42 17.79 16.96
N LEU A 33 47.14 17.96 17.29
CA LEU A 33 46.68 18.18 18.67
C LEU A 33 46.92 16.97 19.57
N ASP A 34 46.72 15.75 19.06
CA ASP A 34 46.99 14.51 19.81
C ASP A 34 48.48 14.43 20.19
N VAL A 35 49.36 14.65 19.22
CA VAL A 35 50.82 14.65 19.43
C VAL A 35 51.26 15.82 20.31
N GLN A 36 50.63 16.99 20.18
CA GLN A 36 50.87 18.13 21.07
C GLN A 36 50.47 17.83 22.51
N ALA A 37 49.33 17.17 22.75
CA ALA A 37 48.87 16.79 24.08
C ALA A 37 49.76 15.71 24.70
N GLU A 38 50.20 14.72 23.92
CA GLU A 38 51.16 13.69 24.36
C GLU A 38 52.51 14.30 24.74
N LEU A 39 53.04 15.20 23.89
CA LEU A 39 54.27 15.95 24.16
C LEU A 39 54.14 16.91 25.35
N ALA A 40 52.98 17.56 25.50
CA ALA A 40 52.70 18.42 26.65
C ALA A 40 52.70 17.62 27.96
N GLY A 41 52.07 16.44 27.99
CA GLY A 41 52.14 15.55 29.15
C GLY A 41 53.57 15.13 29.49
N HIS A 42 54.37 14.77 28.49
CA HIS A 42 55.79 14.48 28.70
C HIS A 42 56.60 15.69 29.20
N LEU A 43 56.25 16.90 28.77
CA LEU A 43 56.86 18.16 29.21
C LEU A 43 56.36 18.63 30.58
N GLU A 44 55.24 18.11 31.09
CA GLU A 44 54.76 18.33 32.46
C GLU A 44 55.39 17.32 33.45
N ASP A 45 55.57 16.07 33.02
CA ASP A 45 56.11 14.99 33.85
C ASP A 45 57.64 15.05 34.02
N LYS A 46 58.39 15.39 32.95
CA LYS A 46 59.87 15.45 32.99
C LYS A 46 60.46 16.49 33.95
N PRO A 47 59.97 17.75 33.99
CA PRO A 47 60.51 18.76 34.90
C PRO A 47 60.29 18.38 36.36
N SER A 48 59.17 17.75 36.68
CA SER A 48 58.88 17.32 38.05
C SER A 48 59.73 16.11 38.49
N GLU A 49 60.19 15.25 37.57
CA GLU A 49 61.27 14.29 37.84
C GLU A 49 62.63 14.98 38.04
N LEU A 50 62.97 15.98 37.22
CA LEU A 50 64.25 16.70 37.29
C LEU A 50 64.35 17.60 38.54
N GLU A 51 63.25 18.21 38.99
CA GLU A 51 63.18 18.94 40.26
C GLU A 51 63.38 18.01 41.46
N ARG A 52 62.84 16.79 41.43
CA ARG A 52 63.10 15.76 42.46
C ARG A 52 64.57 15.32 42.50
N SER A 53 65.29 15.48 41.39
CA SER A 53 66.74 15.21 41.30
C SER A 53 67.62 16.39 41.74
N GLY A 54 67.04 17.51 42.20
CA GLY A 54 67.75 18.63 42.83
C GLY A 54 67.99 19.86 41.94
N LEU A 55 67.39 19.93 40.75
CA LEU A 55 67.47 21.10 39.86
C LEU A 55 66.43 22.17 40.24
N ALA A 56 66.82 23.45 40.16
CA ALA A 56 65.90 24.56 40.32
C ALA A 56 64.84 24.56 39.19
N ALA A 57 63.59 24.92 39.51
CA ALA A 57 62.43 24.77 38.63
C ALA A 57 62.59 25.40 37.23
N SER A 58 63.28 26.53 37.11
CA SER A 58 63.55 27.16 35.81
C SER A 58 64.61 26.42 34.97
N ALA A 59 65.59 25.78 35.62
CA ALA A 59 66.63 24.99 34.97
C ALA A 59 66.13 23.59 34.58
N ALA A 60 65.29 22.97 35.39
CA ALA A 60 64.67 21.68 35.11
C ALA A 60 63.82 21.70 33.83
N GLN A 61 63.13 22.81 33.58
CA GLN A 61 62.27 22.98 32.41
C GLN A 61 63.07 23.25 31.13
N ALA A 62 64.11 24.08 31.20
CA ALA A 62 65.03 24.30 30.09
C ALA A 62 65.75 23.00 29.69
N GLU A 63 66.15 22.19 30.67
CA GLU A 63 66.78 20.90 30.44
C GLU A 63 65.77 19.86 29.91
N ALA A 64 64.50 19.90 30.32
CA ALA A 64 63.45 19.02 29.78
C ALA A 64 63.18 19.26 28.28
N VAL A 65 63.14 20.53 27.85
CA VAL A 65 63.01 20.92 26.44
C VAL A 65 64.26 20.55 25.64
N LYS A 66 65.46 20.74 26.22
CA LYS A 66 66.74 20.36 25.60
C LYS A 66 66.90 18.85 25.45
N ALA A 67 66.40 18.07 26.42
CA ALA A 67 66.43 16.61 26.42
C ALA A 67 65.45 15.96 25.42
N LEU A 68 64.57 16.73 24.78
CA LEU A 68 63.73 16.24 23.68
C LEU A 68 64.46 16.28 22.33
N GLY A 69 65.56 17.03 22.21
CA GLY A 69 66.36 17.16 20.98
C GLY A 69 66.11 18.46 20.22
N GLU A 70 66.85 18.66 19.13
CA GLU A 70 66.67 19.86 18.28
C GLU A 70 65.30 19.87 17.59
N VAL A 71 64.68 21.05 17.55
CA VAL A 71 63.34 21.29 17.00
C VAL A 71 63.15 20.67 15.60
N ALA A 72 64.15 20.81 14.73
CA ALA A 72 64.10 20.30 13.36
C ALA A 72 64.14 18.76 13.29
N GLU A 73 64.94 18.11 14.12
CA GLU A 73 65.06 16.65 14.15
C GLU A 73 63.82 15.99 14.76
N VAL A 74 63.29 16.58 15.84
CA VAL A 74 62.04 16.11 16.47
C VAL A 74 60.86 16.29 15.52
N ALA A 75 60.77 17.43 14.84
CA ALA A 75 59.71 17.67 13.84
C ALA A 75 59.77 16.66 12.69
N ALA A 76 60.95 16.42 12.11
CA ALA A 76 61.14 15.45 11.03
C ALA A 76 60.94 13.99 11.50
N GLY A 77 61.24 13.69 12.76
CA GLY A 77 60.98 12.41 13.41
C GLY A 77 59.48 12.16 13.60
N LEU A 78 58.75 13.15 14.09
CA LEU A 78 57.30 13.08 14.29
C LEU A 78 56.53 12.97 12.97
N GLU A 79 56.96 13.69 11.94
CA GLU A 79 56.35 13.60 10.60
C GLU A 79 56.56 12.20 10.00
N ARG A 80 57.79 11.66 10.05
CA ARG A 80 58.09 10.30 9.57
C ARG A 80 57.36 9.22 10.37
N GLY A 81 57.37 9.32 11.70
CA GLY A 81 56.72 8.36 12.60
C GLY A 81 55.20 8.31 12.44
N ASN A 82 54.57 9.42 12.06
CA ASN A 82 53.12 9.49 11.89
C ASN A 82 52.63 9.46 10.43
N ARG A 83 53.52 9.33 9.44
CA ARG A 83 53.16 9.33 8.00
C ARG A 83 52.15 8.25 7.60
N VAL A 84 52.23 7.06 8.21
CA VAL A 84 51.25 5.98 7.98
C VAL A 84 49.88 6.37 8.55
N ARG A 85 49.84 6.95 9.75
CA ARG A 85 48.59 7.42 10.39
C ARG A 85 47.97 8.56 9.58
N LEU A 86 48.78 9.49 9.08
CA LEU A 86 48.36 10.57 8.17
C LEU A 86 47.68 10.01 6.91
N ASN A 87 48.33 9.05 6.23
CA ASN A 87 47.80 8.46 5.01
C ASN A 87 46.51 7.66 5.24
N GLN A 88 46.46 6.85 6.31
CA GLN A 88 45.26 6.09 6.67
C GLN A 88 44.08 7.01 7.01
N ARG A 89 44.29 8.04 7.83
CA ARG A 89 43.27 9.03 8.18
C ARG A 89 42.83 9.84 6.96
N ALA A 90 43.74 10.22 6.07
CA ALA A 90 43.40 10.91 4.81
C ALA A 90 42.55 10.03 3.87
N TRP A 91 42.85 8.74 3.78
CA TRP A 91 42.08 7.79 2.97
C TRP A 91 40.68 7.53 3.55
N LEU A 92 40.59 7.31 4.87
CA LEU A 92 39.31 7.24 5.60
C LEU A 92 38.46 8.50 5.39
N ARG A 93 39.07 9.69 5.49
CA ARG A 93 38.39 10.97 5.23
C ARG A 93 37.81 11.04 3.82
N ARG A 94 38.56 10.57 2.81
CA ARG A 94 38.07 10.54 1.41
C ARG A 94 36.93 9.55 1.24
N GLY A 95 37.07 8.32 1.75
CA GLY A 95 36.02 7.29 1.66
C GLY A 95 34.71 7.69 2.34
N LEU A 96 34.78 8.23 3.56
CA LEU A 96 33.58 8.62 4.32
C LEU A 96 32.83 9.82 3.70
N ARG A 97 33.55 10.84 3.21
CA ARG A 97 32.93 12.09 2.74
C ARG A 97 32.55 12.08 1.27
N PHE A 98 33.39 11.52 0.41
CA PHE A 98 33.18 11.61 -1.05
C PHE A 98 32.50 10.38 -1.64
N ALA A 99 32.50 9.23 -0.96
CA ALA A 99 31.81 8.03 -1.46
C ALA A 99 30.53 7.72 -0.66
N LEU A 100 30.60 7.59 0.67
CA LEU A 100 29.49 7.04 1.46
C LEU A 100 28.20 7.88 1.40
N VAL A 101 28.30 9.21 1.52
CA VAL A 101 27.12 10.10 1.54
C VAL A 101 26.44 10.18 0.16
N PRO A 102 27.16 10.44 -0.95
CA PRO A 102 26.55 10.37 -2.28
C PRO A 102 25.96 9.00 -2.58
N VAL A 103 26.65 7.91 -2.22
CA VAL A 103 26.13 6.55 -2.36
C VAL A 103 24.84 6.37 -1.56
N ALA A 104 24.76 6.84 -0.31
CA ALA A 104 23.54 6.73 0.49
C ALA A 104 22.37 7.50 -0.12
N VAL A 105 22.61 8.71 -0.67
CA VAL A 105 21.59 9.49 -1.38
C VAL A 105 21.12 8.77 -2.64
N VAL A 106 22.06 8.30 -3.48
CA VAL A 106 21.74 7.54 -4.70
C VAL A 106 20.98 6.26 -4.38
N VAL A 107 21.46 5.48 -3.40
CA VAL A 107 20.81 4.26 -2.92
C VAL A 107 19.41 4.57 -2.39
N ALA A 108 19.24 5.64 -1.61
CA ALA A 108 17.92 6.03 -1.12
C ALA A 108 16.98 6.36 -2.28
N ILE A 109 17.40 7.19 -3.24
CA ILE A 109 16.60 7.59 -4.42
C ILE A 109 16.23 6.36 -5.25
N LEU A 110 17.21 5.52 -5.62
CA LEU A 110 16.98 4.31 -6.42
C LEU A 110 16.11 3.29 -5.69
N SER A 111 16.16 3.27 -4.36
CA SER A 111 15.40 2.32 -3.56
C SER A 111 14.02 2.85 -3.16
N VAL A 112 13.72 4.15 -3.35
CA VAL A 112 12.41 4.75 -3.02
C VAL A 112 11.32 4.14 -3.89
N ASP A 113 10.65 3.16 -3.29
CA ASP A 113 9.43 2.59 -3.79
C ASP A 113 8.25 3.33 -3.18
N LEU A 114 7.39 3.89 -4.01
CA LEU A 114 6.15 4.56 -3.58
C LEU A 114 4.92 3.74 -3.97
N GLN A 115 5.10 2.51 -4.47
CA GLN A 115 3.98 1.63 -4.78
C GLN A 115 3.15 1.26 -3.55
N TRP A 116 3.71 1.34 -2.35
CA TRP A 116 2.95 1.22 -1.10
C TRP A 116 1.90 2.32 -0.96
N ALA A 117 2.18 3.54 -1.43
CA ALA A 117 1.23 4.67 -1.36
C ALA A 117 0.06 4.46 -2.32
N VAL A 118 0.32 3.85 -3.49
CA VAL A 118 -0.73 3.44 -4.45
C VAL A 118 -1.64 2.36 -3.86
N ALA A 119 -1.06 1.32 -3.25
CA ALA A 119 -1.83 0.27 -2.59
C ALA A 119 -2.70 0.85 -1.46
N PHE A 120 -2.14 1.74 -0.64
CA PHE A 120 -2.86 2.37 0.47
C PHE A 120 -3.96 3.34 0.00
N ASP A 121 -3.71 4.13 -1.05
CA ASP A 121 -4.71 5.01 -1.65
C ASP A 121 -5.91 4.20 -2.15
N THR A 122 -5.65 3.07 -2.81
CA THR A 122 -6.70 2.21 -3.34
C THR A 122 -7.47 1.46 -2.25
N PHE A 123 -6.81 1.01 -1.18
CA PHE A 123 -7.53 0.45 -0.02
C PHE A 123 -8.45 1.47 0.64
N SER A 124 -8.06 2.74 0.67
CA SER A 124 -8.88 3.82 1.22
C SER A 124 -10.02 4.26 0.29
N SER A 125 -9.96 3.94 -1.01
CA SER A 125 -11.04 4.21 -1.96
C SER A 125 -12.05 3.07 -2.03
N LEU A 126 -11.60 1.82 -1.86
CA LEU A 126 -12.44 0.63 -1.84
C LEU A 126 -13.07 0.36 -0.46
N GLY A 127 -12.31 0.59 0.61
CA GLY A 127 -12.84 0.52 1.97
C GLY A 127 -13.46 1.84 2.36
N ASN A 128 -14.71 1.83 2.86
CA ASN A 128 -15.35 2.97 3.52
C ASN A 128 -14.67 3.25 4.87
N SER A 129 -13.36 3.48 4.86
CA SER A 129 -12.55 3.75 6.04
C SER A 129 -12.60 5.24 6.33
N ASN A 130 -13.21 5.61 7.46
CA ASN A 130 -13.17 6.96 8.05
C ASN A 130 -11.75 7.44 8.43
N LEU A 131 -10.68 6.84 7.89
CA LEU A 131 -9.33 7.37 8.05
C LEU A 131 -9.19 8.59 7.13
N SER A 132 -9.12 9.78 7.73
CA SER A 132 -8.80 11.03 7.04
C SER A 132 -7.45 10.89 6.33
N ARG A 133 -7.47 11.14 5.02
CA ARG A 133 -6.30 10.99 4.15
C ARG A 133 -5.35 12.18 4.35
N PRO A 134 -4.07 11.97 4.63
CA PRO A 134 -3.08 13.02 4.43
C PRO A 134 -2.96 13.30 2.93
N ALA A 135 -3.26 14.53 2.49
CA ALA A 135 -3.31 14.90 1.07
C ALA A 135 -2.04 14.54 0.27
N TRP A 136 -0.89 14.47 0.95
CA TRP A 136 0.40 14.10 0.35
C TRP A 136 0.47 12.63 -0.06
N VAL A 137 -0.19 11.70 0.65
CA VAL A 137 -0.22 10.26 0.27
C VAL A 137 -0.99 10.08 -1.03
N THR A 138 -2.15 10.76 -1.14
CA THR A 138 -2.97 10.75 -2.35
C THR A 138 -2.24 11.36 -3.54
N ALA A 139 -1.50 12.47 -3.33
CA ALA A 139 -0.70 13.09 -4.38
C ALA A 139 0.41 12.16 -4.91
N LEU A 140 1.11 11.45 -4.03
CA LEU A 140 2.15 10.48 -4.42
C LEU A 140 1.56 9.25 -5.13
N GLY A 141 0.41 8.75 -4.67
CA GLY A 141 -0.29 7.62 -5.29
C GLY A 141 -0.75 7.92 -6.72
N ARG A 142 -1.44 9.04 -6.93
CA ARG A 142 -1.92 9.47 -8.26
C ARG A 142 -0.79 9.75 -9.24
N GLY A 143 0.33 10.30 -8.76
CA GLY A 143 1.50 10.59 -9.60
C GLY A 143 2.16 9.32 -10.16
N LYS A 144 2.25 8.25 -9.36
CA LYS A 144 2.87 6.98 -9.79
C LYS A 144 1.92 6.00 -10.47
N ALA A 145 0.60 6.14 -10.30
CA ALA A 145 -0.36 5.35 -11.07
C ALA A 145 -0.25 5.60 -12.60
N ARG A 146 0.35 6.71 -13.01
CA ARG A 146 0.67 7.05 -14.41
C ARG A 146 1.98 6.43 -14.93
N LEU A 147 2.69 5.63 -14.13
CA LEU A 147 3.99 5.04 -14.50
C LEU A 147 3.90 3.59 -14.98
N TRP A 148 2.72 2.99 -15.02
CA TRP A 148 2.60 1.67 -15.62
C TRP A 148 2.55 1.79 -17.13
N PRO A 149 3.24 0.91 -17.88
CA PRO A 149 3.04 0.80 -19.31
C PRO A 149 1.55 0.60 -19.58
N GLU A 150 1.00 1.45 -20.43
CA GLU A 150 -0.37 1.35 -20.87
C GLU A 150 -0.40 0.50 -22.14
N HIS A 151 -1.01 -0.68 -22.02
CA HIS A 151 -1.25 -1.55 -23.17
C HIS A 151 -2.47 -1.03 -23.94
N PRO A 152 -2.48 -1.06 -25.29
CA PRO A 152 -3.62 -0.58 -26.10
C PRO A 152 -4.97 -1.15 -25.66
N LEU A 153 -5.03 -2.43 -25.25
CA LEU A 153 -6.23 -3.07 -24.69
C LEU A 153 -6.87 -2.37 -23.47
N LEU A 154 -6.12 -1.51 -22.77
CA LEU A 154 -6.58 -0.78 -21.59
C LEU A 154 -6.87 0.71 -21.86
N THR A 155 -6.35 1.26 -22.97
CA THR A 155 -6.41 2.70 -23.26
C THR A 155 -7.18 3.04 -24.51
N SER A 156 -7.15 2.19 -25.51
CA SER A 156 -7.92 2.38 -26.74
C SER A 156 -9.41 2.31 -26.45
N THR A 157 -10.19 3.08 -27.20
CA THR A 157 -11.64 2.96 -27.13
C THR A 157 -12.07 1.58 -27.67
N PRO A 158 -13.19 1.00 -27.19
CA PRO A 158 -13.69 -0.27 -27.73
C PRO A 158 -13.84 -0.28 -29.26
N ARG A 159 -14.21 0.88 -29.83
CA ARG A 159 -14.30 1.07 -31.29
C ARG A 159 -12.94 0.96 -31.98
N GLU A 160 -11.92 1.65 -31.48
CA GLU A 160 -10.56 1.59 -32.03
C GLU A 160 -10.00 0.16 -31.97
N LEU A 161 -10.26 -0.56 -30.88
CA LEU A 161 -9.85 -1.96 -30.74
C LEU A 161 -10.49 -2.84 -31.80
N TRP A 162 -11.79 -2.70 -32.05
CA TRP A 162 -12.45 -3.41 -33.13
C TRP A 162 -11.95 -2.98 -34.51
N GLU A 163 -11.72 -1.69 -34.75
CA GLU A 163 -11.20 -1.21 -36.03
C GLU A 163 -9.80 -1.76 -36.33
N SER A 164 -9.00 -2.07 -35.30
CA SER A 164 -7.69 -2.70 -35.43
C SER A 164 -7.75 -4.18 -35.88
N ASP A 165 -8.84 -4.88 -35.55
CA ASP A 165 -9.10 -6.27 -35.99
C ASP A 165 -10.61 -6.49 -36.16
N ARG A 166 -11.10 -6.17 -37.36
CA ARG A 166 -12.54 -6.17 -37.66
C ARG A 166 -13.21 -7.55 -37.62
N GLY A 167 -12.43 -8.62 -37.70
CA GLY A 167 -12.93 -10.00 -37.61
C GLY A 167 -13.10 -10.49 -36.17
N ASN A 168 -12.57 -9.75 -35.19
CA ASN A 168 -12.53 -10.21 -33.81
C ASN A 168 -13.88 -10.02 -33.10
N ARG A 169 -14.54 -11.15 -32.81
CA ARG A 169 -15.84 -11.18 -32.12
C ARG A 169 -15.78 -10.62 -30.70
N VAL A 170 -14.65 -10.76 -30.02
CA VAL A 170 -14.47 -10.24 -28.65
C VAL A 170 -14.41 -8.72 -28.66
N PHE A 171 -13.60 -8.14 -29.54
CA PHE A 171 -13.50 -6.68 -29.67
C PHE A 171 -14.82 -6.06 -30.12
N TYR A 172 -15.49 -6.69 -31.09
CA TYR A 172 -16.79 -6.22 -31.52
C TYR A 172 -17.86 -6.37 -30.43
N GLY A 173 -17.81 -7.47 -29.66
CA GLY A 173 -18.68 -7.69 -28.52
C GLY A 173 -18.54 -6.63 -27.43
N GLU A 174 -17.29 -6.22 -27.11
CA GLU A 174 -16.99 -5.11 -26.20
C GLU A 174 -17.49 -3.78 -26.74
N TYR A 175 -17.26 -3.51 -28.03
CA TYR A 175 -17.77 -2.31 -28.71
C TYR A 175 -19.30 -2.20 -28.61
N VAL A 176 -20.03 -3.30 -28.89
CA VAL A 176 -21.49 -3.34 -28.72
C VAL A 176 -21.91 -3.09 -27.27
N THR A 177 -21.25 -3.71 -26.29
CA THR A 177 -21.55 -3.49 -24.86
C THR A 177 -21.44 -2.02 -24.49
N HIS A 178 -20.37 -1.36 -24.93
CA HIS A 178 -20.07 0.01 -24.55
C HIS A 178 -20.95 1.02 -25.29
N ASP A 179 -21.02 0.93 -26.61
CA ASP A 179 -21.64 1.98 -27.43
C ASP A 179 -23.15 1.78 -27.60
N VAL A 180 -23.63 0.53 -27.62
CA VAL A 180 -25.06 0.23 -27.82
C VAL A 180 -25.77 -0.02 -26.49
N VAL A 181 -25.21 -0.87 -25.63
CA VAL A 181 -25.94 -1.33 -24.43
C VAL A 181 -25.82 -0.33 -23.27
N ALA A 182 -24.61 0.19 -23.02
CA ALA A 182 -24.41 1.25 -22.02
C ALA A 182 -24.86 2.63 -22.54
N GLY A 183 -24.56 2.93 -23.81
CA GLY A 183 -25.05 4.12 -24.51
C GLY A 183 -24.45 5.45 -24.01
N PRO A 184 -24.83 6.59 -24.62
CA PRO A 184 -24.17 7.89 -24.40
C PRO A 184 -24.49 8.61 -23.08
N GLY A 185 -25.07 7.94 -22.07
CA GLY A 185 -25.46 8.58 -20.80
C GLY A 185 -26.68 9.48 -20.94
N GLY A 186 -27.88 8.89 -20.82
CA GLY A 186 -29.17 9.54 -21.04
C GLY A 186 -30.04 8.75 -22.02
N ASN A 187 -31.20 9.30 -22.39
CA ASN A 187 -32.04 8.67 -23.41
C ASN A 187 -31.42 8.91 -24.80
N PRO A 188 -31.13 7.86 -25.59
CA PRO A 188 -30.55 8.02 -26.91
C PRO A 188 -31.51 8.73 -27.87
N THR A 189 -31.00 9.51 -28.82
CA THR A 189 -31.82 10.13 -29.87
C THR A 189 -32.32 9.09 -30.89
N ALA A 190 -33.29 9.45 -31.72
CA ALA A 190 -33.78 8.59 -32.80
C ALA A 190 -32.65 8.17 -33.77
N GLU A 191 -31.77 9.11 -34.13
CA GLU A 191 -30.60 8.85 -34.98
C GLU A 191 -29.62 7.87 -34.32
N GLN A 192 -29.34 8.05 -33.02
CA GLN A 192 -28.46 7.15 -32.27
C GLN A 192 -29.05 5.74 -32.19
N ARG A 193 -30.35 5.61 -31.98
CA ARG A 193 -31.03 4.30 -31.98
C ARG A 193 -30.96 3.63 -33.35
N GLN A 194 -31.13 4.38 -34.42
CA GLN A 194 -30.97 3.82 -35.77
C GLN A 194 -29.54 3.32 -36.00
N ALA A 195 -28.52 4.09 -35.60
CA ALA A 195 -27.13 3.65 -35.66
C ALA A 195 -26.86 2.40 -34.78
N PHE A 196 -27.53 2.27 -33.63
CA PHE A 196 -27.46 1.06 -32.82
C PHE A 196 -28.03 -0.15 -33.55
N LEU A 197 -29.17 -0.01 -34.24
CA LEU A 197 -29.77 -1.09 -35.01
C LEU A 197 -28.86 -1.54 -36.18
N GLU A 198 -28.18 -0.61 -36.85
CA GLU A 198 -27.20 -0.91 -37.91
C GLU A 198 -25.97 -1.65 -37.36
N THR A 199 -25.49 -1.22 -36.20
CA THR A 199 -24.40 -1.89 -35.47
C THR A 199 -24.80 -3.32 -35.11
N LEU A 200 -26.01 -3.52 -34.59
CA LEU A 200 -26.51 -4.84 -34.24
C LEU A 200 -26.73 -5.74 -35.48
N GLU A 201 -27.07 -5.17 -36.63
CA GLU A 201 -27.17 -5.95 -37.86
C GLU A 201 -25.80 -6.47 -38.30
N THR A 202 -24.78 -5.62 -38.25
CA THR A 202 -23.39 -6.04 -38.49
C THR A 202 -22.99 -7.16 -37.51
N ALA A 203 -23.39 -7.06 -36.23
CA ALA A 203 -23.12 -8.09 -35.23
C ALA A 203 -23.72 -9.45 -35.58
N ARG A 204 -24.96 -9.46 -36.10
CA ARG A 204 -25.66 -10.69 -36.53
C ARG A 204 -24.97 -11.35 -37.73
N THR A 205 -24.32 -10.57 -38.59
CA THR A 205 -23.51 -11.14 -39.68
C THR A 205 -22.20 -11.75 -39.20
N LEU A 206 -21.58 -11.15 -38.17
CA LEU A 206 -20.27 -11.56 -37.65
C LEU A 206 -20.36 -12.79 -36.72
N ASP A 207 -21.48 -12.94 -36.01
CA ASP A 207 -21.73 -14.04 -35.07
C ASP A 207 -23.21 -14.49 -35.12
N PRO A 208 -23.61 -15.17 -36.21
CA PRO A 208 -25.03 -15.44 -36.52
C PRO A 208 -25.73 -16.35 -35.51
N ASP A 209 -25.00 -17.25 -34.85
CA ASP A 209 -25.56 -18.21 -33.89
C ASP A 209 -25.77 -17.64 -32.49
N ASN A 210 -25.37 -16.38 -32.27
CA ASN A 210 -25.44 -15.73 -30.97
C ASN A 210 -26.76 -14.97 -30.80
N ALA A 211 -27.56 -15.42 -29.83
CA ALA A 211 -28.87 -14.87 -29.46
C ALA A 211 -28.80 -13.43 -28.94
N ARG A 212 -27.62 -13.03 -28.42
CA ARG A 212 -27.42 -11.70 -27.79
C ARG A 212 -27.92 -10.57 -28.67
N TYR A 213 -27.58 -10.58 -29.95
CA TYR A 213 -27.83 -9.44 -30.82
C TYR A 213 -29.30 -9.26 -31.18
N ASP A 214 -30.08 -10.35 -31.29
CA ASP A 214 -31.53 -10.24 -31.47
C ASP A 214 -32.23 -9.77 -30.19
N TYR A 215 -31.74 -10.18 -29.00
CA TYR A 215 -32.24 -9.65 -27.73
C TYR A 215 -31.95 -8.16 -27.55
N LEU A 216 -30.75 -7.72 -27.90
CA LEU A 216 -30.40 -6.30 -27.85
C LEU A 216 -31.23 -5.49 -28.84
N ARG A 217 -31.48 -6.04 -30.04
CA ARG A 217 -32.33 -5.39 -31.05
C ARG A 217 -33.77 -5.23 -30.55
N ALA A 218 -34.33 -6.28 -29.95
CA ALA A 218 -35.63 -6.20 -29.29
C ALA A 218 -35.62 -5.12 -28.20
N ALA A 219 -34.59 -5.10 -27.34
CA ALA A 219 -34.49 -4.11 -26.27
C ALA A 219 -34.36 -2.66 -26.76
N VAL A 220 -33.66 -2.41 -27.88
CA VAL A 220 -33.54 -1.07 -28.48
C VAL A 220 -34.90 -0.61 -29.02
N LEU A 221 -35.65 -1.49 -29.68
CA LEU A 221 -36.98 -1.18 -30.22
C LEU A 221 -38.00 -0.91 -29.10
N LEU A 222 -37.90 -1.63 -27.98
CA LEU A 222 -38.83 -1.47 -26.85
C LEU A 222 -38.66 -0.16 -26.09
N ALA A 223 -37.49 0.49 -26.17
CA ALA A 223 -37.14 1.64 -25.35
C ALA A 223 -38.10 2.84 -25.50
N ASP A 224 -38.68 3.04 -26.68
CA ASP A 224 -39.70 4.08 -26.93
C ASP A 224 -41.11 3.48 -27.07
N ALA A 225 -41.21 2.19 -27.35
CA ALA A 225 -42.46 1.54 -27.68
C ALA A 225 -43.31 1.24 -26.43
N CYS A 226 -42.67 1.03 -25.28
CA CYS A 226 -43.36 0.81 -24.01
C CYS A 226 -42.54 1.20 -22.79
N THR A 227 -43.23 1.48 -21.68
CA THR A 227 -42.61 1.67 -20.36
C THR A 227 -43.14 0.61 -19.40
N VAL A 228 -42.25 -0.03 -18.63
CA VAL A 228 -42.64 -1.06 -17.65
C VAL A 228 -42.49 -0.53 -16.24
N THR A 229 -43.57 -0.61 -15.45
CA THR A 229 -43.57 -0.32 -14.02
C THR A 229 -43.65 -1.63 -13.24
N ALA A 230 -42.84 -1.72 -12.17
CA ALA A 230 -42.81 -2.87 -11.28
C ALA A 230 -43.07 -2.40 -9.85
N GLU A 231 -44.28 -2.62 -9.36
CA GLU A 231 -44.67 -2.28 -8.01
C GLU A 231 -44.36 -3.45 -7.06
N SER A 232 -43.95 -3.10 -5.83
CA SER A 232 -43.76 -4.11 -4.80
C SER A 232 -45.13 -4.68 -4.41
N GLY A 233 -45.24 -6.00 -4.31
CA GLY A 233 -46.46 -6.63 -3.82
C GLY A 233 -46.76 -6.20 -2.38
N GLU A 234 -48.04 -6.25 -2.01
CA GLU A 234 -48.50 -5.97 -0.64
C GLU A 234 -47.68 -6.77 0.37
N LYS A 235 -47.29 -6.11 1.47
CA LYS A 235 -46.53 -6.77 2.53
C LYS A 235 -47.43 -7.77 3.25
N GLY A 236 -46.97 -9.00 3.39
CA GLY A 236 -47.63 -10.00 4.22
C GLY A 236 -47.59 -9.67 5.71
N PRO A 237 -48.28 -10.45 6.56
CA PRO A 237 -48.31 -10.29 8.02
C PRO A 237 -46.91 -10.25 8.67
N ASP A 238 -45.96 -10.92 8.03
CA ASP A 238 -44.55 -11.06 8.39
C ASP A 238 -43.66 -9.92 7.82
N GLY A 239 -44.27 -8.86 7.28
CA GLY A 239 -43.61 -7.63 6.84
C GLY A 239 -42.83 -7.74 5.52
N LYS A 240 -42.78 -8.93 4.92
CA LYS A 240 -42.13 -9.19 3.62
C LYS A 240 -43.05 -8.78 2.47
N ALA A 241 -42.50 -8.05 1.50
CA ALA A 241 -43.24 -7.68 0.30
C ALA A 241 -43.65 -8.94 -0.49
N GLY A 242 -44.91 -8.99 -0.90
CA GLY A 242 -45.42 -10.01 -1.81
C GLY A 242 -44.77 -9.93 -3.20
N PRO A 243 -45.06 -10.89 -4.10
CA PRO A 243 -44.53 -10.90 -5.44
C PRO A 243 -44.86 -9.60 -6.18
N ARG A 244 -43.91 -9.12 -7.00
CA ARG A 244 -44.05 -7.87 -7.74
C ARG A 244 -45.27 -7.91 -8.67
N ARG A 245 -45.97 -6.78 -8.75
CA ARG A 245 -46.99 -6.54 -9.78
C ARG A 245 -46.32 -5.80 -10.93
N LEU A 246 -46.45 -6.35 -12.13
CA LEU A 246 -45.92 -5.77 -13.35
C LEU A 246 -47.07 -5.07 -14.09
N ALA A 247 -46.81 -3.87 -14.54
CA ALA A 247 -47.70 -3.12 -15.43
C ALA A 247 -46.85 -2.44 -16.51
N TRP A 248 -47.50 -2.04 -17.60
CA TRP A 248 -46.83 -1.32 -18.67
C TRP A 248 -47.79 -0.38 -19.40
N GLU A 249 -47.21 0.65 -19.99
CA GLU A 249 -47.87 1.54 -20.92
C GLU A 249 -47.25 1.31 -22.30
N VAL A 250 -48.10 1.06 -23.30
CA VAL A 250 -47.68 0.82 -24.69
C VAL A 250 -47.93 2.08 -25.50
N ALA A 251 -46.86 2.69 -25.99
CA ALA A 251 -46.91 3.87 -26.84
C ALA A 251 -47.03 3.50 -28.33
N ASP A 252 -46.34 2.44 -28.77
CA ASP A 252 -46.38 1.94 -30.14
C ASP A 252 -46.50 0.41 -30.17
N ARG A 253 -47.70 -0.08 -30.50
CA ARG A 253 -47.97 -1.53 -30.57
C ARG A 253 -47.23 -2.21 -31.71
N ALA A 254 -47.12 -1.59 -32.88
CA ALA A 254 -46.49 -2.21 -34.03
C ALA A 254 -44.99 -2.41 -33.79
N GLN A 255 -44.35 -1.44 -33.12
CA GLN A 255 -42.96 -1.55 -32.72
C GLN A 255 -42.74 -2.61 -31.63
N VAL A 256 -43.67 -2.74 -30.67
CA VAL A 256 -43.65 -3.85 -29.69
C VAL A 256 -43.76 -5.20 -30.40
N ASP A 257 -44.70 -5.37 -31.33
CA ASP A 257 -44.87 -6.62 -32.10
C ASP A 257 -43.58 -6.97 -32.87
N GLN A 258 -42.95 -5.98 -33.50
CA GLN A 258 -41.67 -6.16 -34.18
C GLN A 258 -40.55 -6.58 -33.21
N ALA A 259 -40.45 -5.94 -32.05
CA ALA A 259 -39.46 -6.28 -31.04
C ALA A 259 -39.65 -7.72 -30.51
N MET A 260 -40.89 -8.15 -30.33
CA MET A 260 -41.25 -9.50 -29.90
C MET A 260 -40.90 -10.55 -30.97
N GLY A 261 -41.02 -10.21 -32.26
CA GLY A 261 -40.49 -11.03 -33.34
C GLY A 261 -38.97 -11.27 -33.24
N HIS A 262 -38.20 -10.22 -32.92
CA HIS A 262 -36.76 -10.35 -32.68
C HIS A 262 -36.44 -11.16 -31.41
N LEU A 263 -37.24 -11.04 -30.34
CA LEU A 263 -37.12 -11.90 -29.17
C LEU A 263 -37.25 -13.38 -29.56
N LEU A 264 -38.30 -13.77 -30.30
CA LEU A 264 -38.49 -15.16 -30.73
C LEU A 264 -37.33 -15.65 -31.61
N ALA A 265 -36.83 -14.82 -32.52
CA ALA A 265 -35.66 -15.15 -33.33
C ALA A 265 -34.41 -15.42 -32.46
N GLY A 266 -34.22 -14.64 -31.40
CA GLY A 266 -33.16 -14.86 -30.42
C GLY A 266 -33.36 -16.13 -29.57
N LEU A 267 -34.59 -16.45 -29.17
CA LEU A 267 -34.90 -17.68 -28.42
C LEU A 267 -34.60 -18.95 -29.24
N ALA A 268 -34.70 -18.88 -30.57
CA ALA A 268 -34.42 -20.00 -31.47
C ALA A 268 -32.92 -20.26 -31.70
N LYS A 269 -32.05 -19.31 -31.31
CA LYS A 269 -30.60 -19.42 -31.52
C LYS A 269 -29.94 -20.33 -30.48
N PRO A 270 -28.89 -21.09 -30.86
CA PRO A 270 -28.31 -22.13 -30.02
C PRO A 270 -27.38 -21.61 -28.91
N SER A 271 -26.92 -20.36 -28.99
CA SER A 271 -25.91 -19.84 -28.07
C SER A 271 -26.18 -18.40 -27.66
N PHE A 272 -25.65 -18.00 -26.49
CA PHE A 272 -25.64 -16.62 -26.03
C PHE A 272 -24.25 -16.32 -25.47
N ARG A 273 -23.59 -15.28 -25.98
CA ARG A 273 -22.29 -14.81 -25.49
C ARG A 273 -22.17 -13.30 -25.50
N ARG A 274 -21.72 -12.73 -24.39
CA ARG A 274 -21.44 -11.28 -24.25
C ARG A 274 -19.99 -10.91 -24.49
N TYR A 275 -19.08 -11.88 -24.47
CA TYR A 275 -17.63 -11.71 -24.61
C TYR A 275 -16.95 -10.86 -23.52
N GLY A 276 -17.67 -10.39 -22.49
CA GLY A 276 -17.08 -9.60 -21.40
C GLY A 276 -16.03 -10.37 -20.60
N ARG A 277 -16.23 -11.69 -20.40
CA ARG A 277 -15.24 -12.59 -19.81
C ARG A 277 -13.97 -12.67 -20.66
N ASP A 278 -14.15 -12.93 -21.95
CA ASP A 278 -13.06 -13.09 -22.91
C ASP A 278 -12.23 -11.81 -23.02
N MET A 279 -12.89 -10.65 -23.06
CA MET A 279 -12.21 -9.35 -23.06
C MET A 279 -11.45 -9.09 -21.75
N LEU A 280 -12.02 -9.49 -20.60
CA LEU A 280 -11.32 -9.39 -19.32
C LEU A 280 -10.06 -10.27 -19.29
N VAL A 281 -10.11 -11.50 -19.83
CA VAL A 281 -8.92 -12.36 -19.96
C VAL A 281 -7.81 -11.61 -20.71
N LEU A 282 -8.11 -11.07 -21.90
CA LEU A 282 -7.14 -10.34 -22.72
C LEU A 282 -6.56 -9.12 -21.98
N LYS A 283 -7.41 -8.35 -21.29
CA LYS A 283 -6.98 -7.19 -20.48
C LYS A 283 -6.06 -7.61 -19.32
N LEU A 284 -6.36 -8.73 -18.66
CA LEU A 284 -5.57 -9.24 -17.55
C LEU A 284 -4.26 -9.90 -18.00
N GLU A 285 -4.23 -10.55 -19.16
CA GLU A 285 -3.00 -11.08 -19.77
C GLU A 285 -2.06 -9.94 -20.15
N ALA A 286 -2.59 -8.86 -20.72
CA ALA A 286 -1.82 -7.65 -21.05
C ALA A 286 -1.18 -6.98 -19.83
N LEU A 287 -1.78 -7.13 -18.64
CA LEU A 287 -1.20 -6.64 -17.38
C LEU A 287 -0.08 -7.53 -16.83
N GLY A 288 0.00 -8.79 -17.27
CA GLY A 288 0.89 -9.80 -16.70
C GLY A 288 0.53 -10.22 -15.26
N PRO A 289 1.23 -11.23 -14.70
CA PRO A 289 1.00 -11.67 -13.33
C PRO A 289 1.36 -10.59 -12.30
N ALA A 290 0.62 -10.52 -11.20
CA ALA A 290 0.92 -9.56 -10.13
C ALA A 290 2.03 -10.11 -9.22
N GLU A 291 3.16 -9.40 -9.16
CA GLU A 291 4.22 -9.65 -8.17
C GLU A 291 4.09 -8.75 -6.94
N ARG A 292 3.29 -7.69 -7.06
CA ARG A 292 3.11 -6.65 -6.05
C ARG A 292 1.65 -6.44 -5.73
N LEU A 293 1.36 -6.03 -4.50
CA LEU A 293 0.01 -5.70 -4.07
C LEU A 293 -0.59 -4.56 -4.91
N SER A 294 0.22 -3.56 -5.27
CA SER A 294 -0.19 -2.46 -6.16
C SER A 294 -0.66 -2.95 -7.54
N GLN A 295 0.02 -3.94 -8.10
CA GLN A 295 -0.34 -4.57 -9.38
C GLN A 295 -1.59 -5.45 -9.22
N HIS A 296 -1.67 -6.22 -8.13
CA HIS A 296 -2.84 -7.05 -7.82
C HIS A 296 -4.11 -6.20 -7.68
N VAL A 297 -4.02 -5.11 -6.93
CA VAL A 297 -5.11 -4.14 -6.77
C VAL A 297 -5.49 -3.49 -8.11
N ARG A 298 -4.52 -3.20 -9.00
CA ARG A 298 -4.83 -2.72 -10.37
C ARG A 298 -5.62 -3.76 -11.17
N ARG A 299 -5.27 -5.04 -11.08
CA ARG A 299 -6.01 -6.14 -11.74
C ARG A 299 -7.44 -6.25 -11.21
N ILE A 300 -7.63 -6.09 -9.90
CA ILE A 300 -8.97 -6.00 -9.29
C ILE A 300 -9.73 -4.80 -9.86
N GLY A 301 -9.10 -3.63 -9.95
CA GLY A 301 -9.71 -2.44 -10.53
C GLY A 301 -10.19 -2.63 -11.97
N VAL A 302 -9.40 -3.29 -12.83
CA VAL A 302 -9.80 -3.63 -14.20
C VAL A 302 -10.96 -4.64 -14.22
N SER A 303 -10.92 -5.65 -13.34
CA SER A 303 -12.00 -6.65 -13.24
C SER A 303 -13.31 -6.01 -12.75
N ALA A 304 -13.22 -5.06 -11.82
CA ALA A 304 -14.36 -4.32 -11.27
C ALA A 304 -14.99 -3.35 -12.29
N ALA A 305 -14.21 -2.89 -13.27
CA ALA A 305 -14.67 -1.98 -14.30
C ALA A 305 -15.43 -2.68 -15.45
N VAL A 306 -15.54 -4.01 -15.45
CA VAL A 306 -16.29 -4.73 -16.48
C VAL A 306 -17.77 -4.36 -16.39
N LEU A 307 -18.28 -3.80 -17.49
CA LEU A 307 -19.66 -3.39 -17.62
C LEU A 307 -20.57 -4.62 -17.79
N LEU A 308 -21.68 -4.64 -17.05
CA LEU A 308 -22.73 -5.68 -17.17
C LEU A 308 -24.11 -5.11 -17.56
N PRO A 309 -24.24 -4.17 -18.53
CA PRO A 309 -25.49 -3.49 -18.83
C PRO A 309 -26.51 -4.41 -19.50
N ASP A 310 -26.06 -5.45 -20.21
CA ASP A 310 -26.89 -6.49 -20.82
C ASP A 310 -27.84 -7.14 -19.78
N LEU A 311 -27.40 -7.27 -18.53
CA LEU A 311 -28.19 -7.86 -17.47
C LEU A 311 -29.47 -7.08 -17.19
N SER A 312 -29.43 -5.75 -17.26
CA SER A 312 -30.64 -4.92 -17.10
C SER A 312 -31.58 -5.11 -18.29
N LYS A 313 -31.03 -5.12 -19.51
CA LYS A 313 -31.81 -5.28 -20.75
C LYS A 313 -32.52 -6.63 -20.80
N LEU A 314 -31.84 -7.72 -20.41
CA LEU A 314 -32.46 -9.05 -20.36
C LEU A 314 -33.59 -9.12 -19.32
N ARG A 315 -33.43 -8.48 -18.15
CA ARG A 315 -34.50 -8.42 -17.13
C ARG A 315 -35.74 -7.69 -17.64
N GLU A 316 -35.52 -6.56 -18.30
CA GLU A 316 -36.59 -5.76 -18.90
C GLU A 316 -37.29 -6.54 -20.02
N LEU A 317 -36.53 -7.10 -20.95
CA LEU A 317 -37.05 -7.93 -22.06
C LEU A 317 -37.89 -9.10 -21.55
N THR A 318 -37.46 -9.76 -20.47
CA THR A 318 -38.21 -10.88 -19.87
C THR A 318 -39.55 -10.42 -19.28
N ARG A 319 -39.59 -9.23 -18.65
CA ARG A 319 -40.84 -8.66 -18.12
C ARG A 319 -41.80 -8.30 -19.25
N VAL A 320 -41.30 -7.60 -20.27
CA VAL A 320 -42.10 -7.22 -21.45
C VAL A 320 -42.64 -8.45 -22.15
N ALA A 321 -41.85 -9.51 -22.34
CA ALA A 321 -42.31 -10.75 -22.94
C ALA A 321 -43.51 -11.35 -22.19
N SER A 322 -43.45 -11.37 -20.86
CA SER A 322 -44.55 -11.89 -20.04
C SER A 322 -45.82 -11.03 -20.13
N LEU A 323 -45.70 -9.71 -20.17
CA LEU A 323 -46.81 -8.76 -20.32
C LEU A 323 -47.42 -8.79 -21.72
N TYR A 324 -46.59 -8.96 -22.75
CA TYR A 324 -47.03 -9.13 -24.12
C TYR A 324 -47.79 -10.45 -24.31
N GLY A 325 -47.33 -11.53 -23.68
CA GLY A 325 -48.06 -12.78 -23.62
C GLY A 325 -49.43 -12.64 -22.95
N ASP A 326 -49.53 -11.89 -21.84
CA ASP A 326 -50.80 -11.58 -21.19
C ASP A 326 -51.74 -10.78 -22.11
N LEU A 327 -51.20 -9.78 -22.82
CA LEU A 327 -51.95 -8.99 -23.79
C LEU A 327 -52.55 -9.86 -24.90
N LEU A 328 -51.74 -10.72 -25.53
CA LEU A 328 -52.20 -11.66 -26.57
C LEU A 328 -53.22 -12.66 -26.03
N ALA A 329 -53.03 -13.14 -24.80
CA ALA A 329 -53.98 -14.03 -24.16
C ALA A 329 -55.33 -13.34 -23.91
N GLY A 330 -55.32 -12.07 -23.47
CA GLY A 330 -56.51 -11.24 -23.33
C GLY A 330 -57.23 -10.96 -24.65
N GLU A 331 -56.50 -10.93 -25.77
CA GLU A 331 -57.03 -10.86 -27.15
C GLU A 331 -57.60 -12.21 -27.65
N GLY A 332 -57.54 -13.28 -26.83
CA GLY A 332 -57.97 -14.62 -27.21
C GLY A 332 -56.94 -15.42 -28.03
N ARG A 333 -55.75 -14.87 -28.28
CA ARG A 333 -54.65 -15.48 -29.06
C ARG A 333 -53.74 -16.33 -28.18
N VAL A 334 -54.34 -17.26 -27.43
CA VAL A 334 -53.64 -18.05 -26.39
C VAL A 334 -52.47 -18.88 -26.94
N ALA A 335 -52.62 -19.45 -28.14
CA ALA A 335 -51.55 -20.23 -28.77
C ALA A 335 -50.32 -19.36 -29.11
N GLU A 336 -50.54 -18.12 -29.53
CA GLU A 336 -49.49 -17.16 -29.86
C GLU A 336 -48.87 -16.52 -28.60
N ALA A 337 -49.62 -16.44 -27.51
CA ALA A 337 -49.15 -15.92 -26.22
C ALA A 337 -48.11 -16.84 -25.56
N ARG A 338 -48.26 -18.16 -25.70
CA ARG A 338 -47.50 -19.18 -24.95
C ARG A 338 -45.98 -19.06 -25.10
N PRO A 339 -45.39 -18.87 -26.31
CA PRO A 339 -43.95 -18.69 -26.45
C PRO A 339 -43.39 -17.49 -25.69
N TYR A 340 -44.17 -16.41 -25.55
CA TYR A 340 -43.75 -15.22 -24.81
C TYR A 340 -43.89 -15.38 -23.30
N LEU A 341 -44.96 -16.05 -22.86
CA LEU A 341 -45.15 -16.41 -21.45
C LEU A 341 -44.06 -17.37 -20.95
N ASP A 342 -43.53 -18.25 -21.80
CA ASP A 342 -42.48 -19.20 -21.44
C ASP A 342 -41.06 -18.71 -21.79
N ALA A 343 -40.91 -17.54 -22.42
CA ALA A 343 -39.61 -17.01 -22.88
C ALA A 343 -38.55 -16.85 -21.78
N TRP A 344 -38.99 -16.60 -20.54
CA TRP A 344 -38.11 -16.46 -19.37
C TRP A 344 -37.22 -17.70 -19.15
N LYS A 345 -37.70 -18.90 -19.52
CA LYS A 345 -36.96 -20.16 -19.37
C LYS A 345 -35.71 -20.16 -20.21
N THR A 346 -35.85 -19.97 -21.52
CA THR A 346 -34.73 -19.97 -22.46
C THR A 346 -33.79 -18.79 -22.21
N LEU A 347 -34.32 -17.61 -21.87
CA LEU A 347 -33.48 -16.46 -21.48
C LEU A 347 -32.62 -16.75 -20.25
N ALA A 348 -33.18 -17.43 -19.24
CA ALA A 348 -32.41 -17.85 -18.05
C ALA A 348 -31.32 -18.87 -18.41
N VAL A 349 -31.62 -19.84 -19.28
CA VAL A 349 -30.63 -20.83 -19.76
C VAL A 349 -29.52 -20.18 -20.58
N HIS A 350 -29.87 -19.31 -21.53
CA HIS A 350 -28.93 -18.54 -22.34
C HIS A 350 -28.00 -17.69 -21.48
N LEU A 351 -28.53 -16.96 -20.50
CA LEU A 351 -27.72 -16.16 -19.60
C LEU A 351 -26.82 -17.04 -18.70
N ASN A 352 -27.32 -18.18 -18.21
CA ASN A 352 -26.54 -19.10 -17.39
C ASN A 352 -25.34 -19.72 -18.15
N ALA A 353 -25.48 -19.92 -19.47
CA ALA A 353 -24.40 -20.43 -20.31
C ALA A 353 -23.19 -19.49 -20.37
N ASP A 354 -23.40 -18.17 -20.25
CA ASP A 354 -22.37 -17.13 -20.27
C ASP A 354 -22.13 -16.50 -18.89
N THR A 355 -22.53 -17.18 -17.81
CA THR A 355 -22.40 -16.68 -16.43
C THR A 355 -20.99 -16.90 -15.88
N TRP A 356 -20.37 -15.82 -15.39
CA TRP A 356 -19.02 -15.86 -14.80
C TRP A 356 -18.83 -14.87 -13.64
N THR A 357 -19.85 -14.07 -13.32
CA THR A 357 -19.89 -13.26 -12.10
C THR A 357 -21.03 -13.69 -11.16
N LEU A 358 -20.92 -13.35 -9.86
CA LEU A 358 -22.02 -13.60 -8.94
C LEU A 358 -23.28 -12.82 -9.36
N ILE A 359 -23.12 -11.60 -9.90
CA ILE A 359 -24.22 -10.76 -10.38
C ILE A 359 -25.02 -11.47 -11.48
N ASP A 360 -24.34 -12.16 -12.41
CA ASP A 360 -25.02 -12.96 -13.45
C ASP A 360 -25.95 -14.01 -12.82
N CYS A 361 -25.45 -14.77 -11.84
CA CYS A 361 -26.24 -15.79 -11.11
C CYS A 361 -27.49 -15.18 -10.46
N LEU A 362 -27.37 -13.98 -9.88
CA LEU A 362 -28.49 -13.28 -9.26
C LEU A 362 -29.53 -12.80 -10.28
N VAL A 363 -29.09 -12.48 -11.50
CA VAL A 363 -29.99 -12.06 -12.57
C VAL A 363 -30.70 -13.27 -13.18
N VAL A 364 -30.01 -14.39 -13.40
CA VAL A 364 -30.64 -15.67 -13.79
C VAL A 364 -31.75 -16.04 -12.81
N GLN A 365 -31.50 -15.96 -11.50
CA GLN A 365 -32.51 -16.15 -10.47
C GLN A 365 -33.70 -15.19 -10.61
N ALA A 366 -33.42 -13.91 -10.90
CA ALA A 366 -34.47 -12.89 -11.05
C ALA A 366 -35.35 -13.15 -12.27
N LEU A 367 -34.78 -13.58 -13.40
CA LEU A 367 -35.55 -13.96 -14.60
C LEU A 367 -36.50 -15.11 -14.28
N ALA A 368 -35.99 -16.15 -13.60
CA ALA A 368 -36.77 -17.31 -13.19
C ALA A 368 -37.74 -17.05 -12.02
N THR A 369 -37.75 -15.86 -11.41
CA THR A 369 -38.67 -15.53 -10.30
C THR A 369 -39.72 -14.49 -10.72
N ASP A 370 -39.31 -13.33 -11.22
CA ASP A 370 -40.23 -12.21 -11.48
C ASP A 370 -41.19 -12.54 -12.64
N ALA A 371 -40.66 -12.99 -13.78
CA ALA A 371 -41.45 -13.21 -14.98
C ALA A 371 -42.22 -14.54 -14.92
N ALA A 372 -41.61 -15.61 -14.41
CA ALA A 372 -42.28 -16.90 -14.29
C ALA A 372 -43.53 -16.84 -13.38
N GLU A 373 -43.48 -16.05 -12.30
CA GLU A 373 -44.63 -15.84 -11.42
C GLU A 373 -45.74 -15.02 -12.10
N HIS A 374 -45.39 -14.09 -12.98
CA HIS A 374 -46.39 -13.41 -13.80
C HIS A 374 -47.03 -14.38 -14.81
N SER A 375 -46.23 -15.13 -15.56
CA SER A 375 -46.72 -16.12 -16.53
C SER A 375 -47.62 -17.19 -15.89
N ALA A 376 -47.27 -17.70 -14.71
CA ALA A 376 -48.11 -18.66 -13.98
C ALA A 376 -49.49 -18.07 -13.62
N ARG A 377 -49.55 -16.80 -13.20
CA ARG A 377 -50.83 -16.12 -12.92
C ARG A 377 -51.66 -15.89 -14.18
N VAL A 378 -51.02 -15.68 -15.34
CA VAL A 378 -51.72 -15.62 -16.63
C VAL A 378 -52.33 -16.98 -16.96
N TYR A 379 -51.56 -18.07 -16.86
CA TYR A 379 -52.07 -19.41 -17.10
C TYR A 379 -53.23 -19.80 -16.16
N ASP A 380 -53.16 -19.45 -14.88
CA ASP A 380 -54.27 -19.67 -13.94
C ASP A 380 -55.55 -18.93 -14.38
N ARG A 381 -55.43 -17.66 -14.81
CA ARG A 381 -56.58 -16.87 -15.30
C ARG A 381 -57.20 -17.46 -16.56
N LEU A 382 -56.40 -18.13 -17.38
CA LEU A 382 -56.85 -18.82 -18.60
C LEU A 382 -57.42 -20.21 -18.31
N GLY A 383 -57.42 -20.68 -17.06
CA GLY A 383 -57.87 -22.03 -16.69
C GLY A 383 -56.87 -23.13 -17.07
N LEU A 384 -55.62 -22.78 -17.42
CA LEU A 384 -54.56 -23.72 -17.81
C LEU A 384 -53.74 -24.14 -16.58
N ALA A 385 -54.39 -24.86 -15.66
CA ALA A 385 -53.80 -25.23 -14.36
C ALA A 385 -52.49 -26.05 -14.49
N ASP A 386 -52.40 -26.94 -15.48
CA ASP A 386 -51.21 -27.77 -15.70
C ASP A 386 -50.01 -26.93 -16.16
N ASP A 387 -50.25 -25.92 -17.01
CA ASP A 387 -49.21 -24.99 -17.47
C ASP A 387 -48.73 -24.11 -16.32
N ALA A 388 -49.66 -23.55 -15.52
CA ALA A 388 -49.31 -22.77 -14.35
C ALA A 388 -48.49 -23.59 -13.33
N ALA A 389 -48.88 -24.84 -13.09
CA ALA A 389 -48.15 -25.76 -12.23
C ALA A 389 -46.77 -26.11 -12.80
N ARG A 390 -46.65 -26.32 -14.13
CA ARG A 390 -45.36 -26.52 -14.81
C ARG A 390 -44.47 -25.30 -14.61
N THR A 391 -44.93 -24.11 -14.96
CA THR A 391 -44.16 -22.86 -14.85
C THR A 391 -43.60 -22.66 -13.45
N ARG A 392 -44.42 -22.85 -12.40
CA ARG A 392 -43.97 -22.75 -11.00
C ARG A 392 -42.89 -23.78 -10.64
N ARG A 393 -43.04 -25.03 -11.08
CA ARG A 393 -42.06 -26.09 -10.83
C ARG A 393 -40.73 -25.78 -11.51
N GLU A 394 -40.75 -25.41 -12.78
CA GLU A 394 -39.54 -25.11 -13.55
C GLU A 394 -38.83 -23.85 -13.01
N ALA A 395 -39.59 -22.83 -12.64
CA ALA A 395 -39.09 -21.61 -12.01
C ALA A 395 -38.40 -21.90 -10.67
N ALA A 396 -38.99 -22.77 -9.86
CA ALA A 396 -38.40 -23.21 -8.60
C ALA A 396 -37.08 -23.96 -8.80
N LEU A 397 -36.98 -24.79 -9.85
CA LEU A 397 -35.74 -25.51 -10.20
C LEU A 397 -34.63 -24.54 -10.61
N LEU A 398 -34.90 -23.61 -11.53
CA LEU A 398 -33.88 -22.68 -12.03
C LEU A 398 -33.48 -21.61 -11.00
N ALA A 399 -34.41 -21.12 -10.18
CA ALA A 399 -34.12 -20.14 -9.14
C ALA A 399 -33.58 -20.78 -7.83
N GLY A 400 -33.75 -22.09 -7.67
CA GLY A 400 -33.45 -22.85 -6.46
C GLY A 400 -32.02 -22.68 -5.94
N PRO A 401 -30.97 -22.88 -6.75
CA PRO A 401 -29.58 -22.80 -6.30
C PRO A 401 -29.22 -21.45 -5.64
N ALA A 402 -29.56 -20.34 -6.29
CA ALA A 402 -29.28 -19.00 -5.77
C ALA A 402 -30.17 -18.65 -4.56
N LYS A 403 -31.45 -19.08 -4.56
CA LYS A 403 -32.34 -18.94 -3.39
C LYS A 403 -31.80 -19.70 -2.17
N ALA A 404 -31.33 -20.93 -2.35
CA ALA A 404 -30.76 -21.75 -1.29
C ALA A 404 -29.47 -21.13 -0.73
N TRP A 405 -28.57 -20.65 -1.61
CA TRP A 405 -27.37 -19.94 -1.16
C TRP A 405 -27.70 -18.66 -0.37
N ARG A 406 -28.65 -17.82 -0.84
CA ARG A 406 -29.09 -16.63 -0.09
C ARG A 406 -29.79 -16.99 1.23
N ALA A 407 -30.57 -18.07 1.24
CA ALA A 407 -31.33 -18.50 2.42
C ALA A 407 -30.41 -18.90 3.58
N ARG A 408 -29.17 -19.36 3.30
CA ARG A 408 -28.15 -19.60 4.34
C ARG A 408 -27.89 -18.38 5.21
N ARG A 409 -28.04 -17.16 4.67
CA ARG A 409 -27.92 -15.92 5.44
C ARG A 409 -28.98 -15.77 6.53
N ASN A 410 -30.11 -16.46 6.41
CA ASN A 410 -31.22 -16.40 7.37
C ASN A 410 -31.25 -17.57 8.35
N ASP A 411 -30.32 -18.52 8.23
CA ASP A 411 -30.21 -19.62 9.18
C ASP A 411 -29.79 -19.07 10.56
N PRO A 412 -30.59 -19.30 11.62
CA PRO A 412 -30.31 -18.79 12.97
C PRO A 412 -28.96 -19.25 13.52
N ALA A 413 -28.53 -20.48 13.21
CA ALA A 413 -27.25 -21.01 13.68
C ALA A 413 -26.07 -20.31 12.98
N LEU A 414 -26.21 -20.04 11.68
CA LEU A 414 -25.22 -19.27 10.93
C LEU A 414 -25.19 -17.80 11.37
N LYS A 415 -26.34 -17.16 11.59
CA LYS A 415 -26.43 -15.76 12.09
C LYS A 415 -25.76 -15.57 13.45
N ALA A 416 -25.94 -16.51 14.38
CA ALA A 416 -25.28 -16.46 15.68
C ALA A 416 -23.75 -16.56 15.55
N SER A 417 -23.27 -17.35 14.58
CA SER A 417 -21.84 -17.44 14.25
C SER A 417 -21.33 -16.26 13.41
N GLU A 418 -22.18 -15.62 12.60
CA GLU A 418 -21.84 -14.56 11.64
C GLU A 418 -21.26 -13.33 12.35
N ALA A 419 -21.82 -12.94 13.49
CA ALA A 419 -21.28 -11.83 14.27
C ALA A 419 -19.84 -12.09 14.75
N ALA A 420 -19.55 -13.32 15.20
CA ALA A 420 -18.21 -13.71 15.60
C ALA A 420 -17.25 -13.79 14.40
N HIS A 421 -17.69 -14.36 13.27
CA HIS A 421 -16.88 -14.41 12.04
C HIS A 421 -16.63 -13.02 11.45
N GLU A 422 -17.60 -12.10 11.50
CA GLU A 422 -17.40 -10.72 11.08
C GLU A 422 -16.40 -9.99 11.98
N GLU A 423 -16.45 -10.22 13.28
CA GLU A 423 -15.50 -9.63 14.22
C GLU A 423 -14.08 -10.15 13.95
N GLU A 424 -13.92 -11.47 13.81
CA GLU A 424 -12.66 -12.11 13.42
C GLU A 424 -12.16 -11.61 12.06
N LEU A 425 -13.03 -11.52 11.06
CA LEU A 425 -12.69 -11.05 9.72
C LEU A 425 -12.22 -9.59 9.74
N ARG A 426 -12.79 -8.73 10.59
CA ARG A 426 -12.35 -7.34 10.74
C ARG A 426 -11.02 -7.24 11.50
N LEU A 427 -10.79 -8.14 12.46
CA LEU A 427 -9.55 -8.20 13.25
C LEU A 427 -8.38 -8.80 12.48
N TYR A 428 -8.62 -9.87 11.71
CA TYR A 428 -7.60 -10.74 11.15
C TYR A 428 -7.62 -10.83 9.62
N GLY A 429 -8.72 -10.46 8.97
CA GLY A 429 -8.82 -10.38 7.51
C GLY A 429 -8.23 -9.09 6.96
N GLY A 430 -7.48 -9.18 5.86
CA GLY A 430 -7.06 -7.99 5.13
C GLY A 430 -8.27 -7.17 4.62
N VAL A 431 -8.05 -5.89 4.34
CA VAL A 431 -9.07 -4.91 3.93
C VAL A 431 -9.94 -5.42 2.79
N LEU A 432 -9.35 -5.95 1.71
CA LEU A 432 -10.11 -6.47 0.57
C LEU A 432 -10.96 -7.69 0.95
N THR A 433 -10.37 -8.61 1.72
CA THR A 433 -11.05 -9.81 2.21
C THR A 433 -12.24 -9.43 3.09
N SER A 434 -12.09 -8.44 3.97
CA SER A 434 -13.16 -7.93 4.83
C SER A 434 -14.31 -7.26 4.06
N ILE A 435 -14.06 -6.74 2.87
CA ILE A 435 -15.08 -6.16 2.00
C ILE A 435 -15.84 -7.27 1.25
N LEU A 436 -15.10 -8.25 0.74
CA LEU A 436 -15.64 -9.24 -0.18
C LEU A 436 -16.38 -10.39 0.52
N MET A 437 -15.80 -11.00 1.56
CA MET A 437 -16.34 -12.22 2.17
C MET A 437 -17.81 -12.07 2.65
N PRO A 438 -18.22 -10.95 3.29
CA PRO A 438 -19.61 -10.77 3.72
C PRO A 438 -20.59 -10.72 2.54
N ALA A 439 -20.16 -10.21 1.38
CA ALA A 439 -20.98 -10.18 0.17
C ALA A 439 -21.16 -11.57 -0.45
N LEU A 440 -20.15 -12.45 -0.32
CA LEU A 440 -20.18 -13.81 -0.83
C LEU A 440 -20.91 -14.79 0.10
N ASN A 441 -21.13 -14.41 1.37
CA ASN A 441 -21.66 -15.29 2.41
C ASN A 441 -20.83 -16.59 2.53
N GLU A 442 -19.51 -16.46 2.39
CA GLU A 442 -18.53 -17.52 2.55
C GLU A 442 -17.58 -17.09 3.68
N TRP A 443 -17.40 -17.95 4.68
CA TRP A 443 -16.63 -17.66 5.89
C TRP A 443 -15.44 -18.62 5.99
N PRO A 444 -14.28 -18.26 5.42
CA PRO A 444 -13.07 -19.07 5.53
C PRO A 444 -12.63 -19.25 6.98
N ALA A 445 -11.86 -20.31 7.23
CA ALA A 445 -11.21 -20.50 8.52
C ALA A 445 -10.22 -19.34 8.82
N PRO A 446 -10.00 -18.97 10.10
CA PRO A 446 -9.14 -17.83 10.47
C PRO A 446 -7.70 -17.91 9.93
N GLU A 447 -7.20 -19.12 9.72
CA GLU A 447 -5.87 -19.38 9.16
C GLU A 447 -5.75 -18.90 7.71
N ALA A 448 -6.84 -18.95 6.94
CA ALA A 448 -6.87 -18.52 5.54
C ALA A 448 -6.61 -17.01 5.38
N TYR A 449 -6.85 -16.22 6.44
CA TYR A 449 -6.59 -14.78 6.43
C TYR A 449 -5.09 -14.43 6.58
N ALA A 450 -4.23 -15.41 6.92
CA ALA A 450 -2.83 -15.16 7.30
C ALA A 450 -2.01 -14.51 6.20
N ALA A 451 -2.13 -14.99 4.97
CA ALA A 451 -1.44 -14.44 3.82
C ALA A 451 -1.86 -12.97 3.58
N SER A 452 -3.17 -12.72 3.57
CA SER A 452 -3.76 -11.39 3.34
C SER A 452 -3.32 -10.35 4.37
N ARG A 453 -3.38 -10.64 5.67
CA ARG A 453 -2.94 -9.69 6.72
C ARG A 453 -1.43 -9.44 6.71
N ARG A 454 -0.62 -10.48 6.46
CA ARG A 454 0.85 -10.36 6.38
C ARG A 454 1.30 -9.58 5.15
N LEU A 455 0.57 -9.72 4.03
CA LEU A 455 0.77 -8.93 2.82
C LEU A 455 0.59 -7.44 3.07
N GLU A 456 -0.51 -7.05 3.71
CA GLU A 456 -0.76 -5.65 4.06
C GLU A 456 0.26 -5.10 5.06
N TYR A 457 0.62 -5.90 6.06
CA TYR A 457 1.68 -5.56 7.01
C TYR A 457 3.02 -5.29 6.30
N ALA A 458 3.43 -6.17 5.38
CA ALA A 458 4.66 -6.00 4.61
C ALA A 458 4.66 -4.69 3.82
N VAL A 459 3.55 -4.35 3.17
CA VAL A 459 3.41 -3.09 2.42
C VAL A 459 3.40 -1.86 3.33
N ALA A 460 2.72 -1.93 4.47
CA ALA A 460 2.74 -0.85 5.47
C ALA A 460 4.16 -0.62 6.01
N MET A 461 4.91 -1.69 6.27
CA MET A 461 6.31 -1.62 6.68
C MET A 461 7.23 -1.05 5.60
N GLN A 462 7.00 -1.35 4.31
CA GLN A 462 7.73 -0.71 3.21
C GLN A 462 7.51 0.82 3.20
N GLY A 463 6.29 1.27 3.49
CA GLY A 463 5.98 2.68 3.69
C GLY A 463 6.72 3.28 4.89
N GLY A 464 6.68 2.59 6.04
CA GLY A 464 7.41 2.98 7.25
C GLY A 464 8.91 3.13 7.04
N LEU A 465 9.56 2.17 6.37
CA LEU A 465 10.99 2.24 6.05
C LEU A 465 11.31 3.38 5.07
N SER A 466 10.40 3.68 4.15
CA SER A 466 10.56 4.80 3.22
C SER A 466 10.51 6.15 3.94
N LEU A 467 9.60 6.31 4.90
CA LEU A 467 9.52 7.50 5.76
C LEU A 467 10.76 7.63 6.65
N LEU A 468 11.21 6.54 7.27
CA LEU A 468 12.44 6.52 8.08
C LEU A 468 13.67 6.90 7.25
N SER A 469 13.80 6.36 6.04
CA SER A 469 14.90 6.72 5.13
C SER A 469 14.88 8.21 4.80
N GLY A 470 13.71 8.77 4.51
CA GLY A 470 13.55 10.22 4.30
C GLY A 470 13.93 11.04 5.53
N LEU A 471 13.52 10.61 6.73
CA LEU A 471 13.87 11.25 8.00
C LEU A 471 15.38 11.23 8.27
N LEU A 472 16.06 10.12 7.96
CA LEU A 472 17.52 10.01 8.09
C LEU A 472 18.25 10.94 7.11
N LEU A 473 17.77 11.07 5.87
CA LEU A 473 18.33 12.01 4.90
C LEU A 473 18.16 13.47 5.37
N LEU A 474 16.99 13.82 5.92
CA LEU A 474 16.75 15.13 6.51
C LEU A 474 17.67 15.40 7.71
N ALA A 475 17.89 14.38 8.57
CA ALA A 475 18.82 14.48 9.69
C ALA A 475 20.27 14.68 9.22
N MET A 476 20.69 13.97 8.15
CA MET A 476 21.99 14.18 7.52
C MET A 476 22.15 15.59 6.96
N LEU A 477 21.11 16.14 6.30
CA LEU A 477 21.11 17.50 5.78
C LEU A 477 21.22 18.53 6.92
N ALA A 478 20.47 18.35 8.02
CA ALA A 478 20.57 19.18 9.20
C ALA A 478 22.00 19.14 9.80
N CYS A 479 22.59 17.94 9.90
CA CYS A 479 23.97 17.78 10.34
C CYS A 479 24.98 18.47 9.42
N LEU A 480 24.76 18.43 8.10
CA LEU A 480 25.60 19.12 7.13
C LEU A 480 25.53 20.64 7.32
N VAL A 481 24.34 21.21 7.47
CA VAL A 481 24.14 22.66 7.72
C VAL A 481 24.82 23.08 9.02
N ILE A 482 24.64 22.32 10.10
CA ILE A 482 25.30 22.58 11.39
C ILE A 482 26.82 22.54 11.22
N SER A 483 27.35 21.52 10.54
CA SER A 483 28.79 21.41 10.28
C SER A 483 29.32 22.57 9.43
N LEU A 484 28.57 23.03 8.43
CA LEU A 484 28.99 24.10 7.52
C LEU A 484 29.00 25.45 8.24
N ARG A 485 27.96 25.77 9.01
CA ARG A 485 27.89 27.00 9.83
C ARG A 485 29.13 27.13 10.71
N TRP A 486 29.44 26.11 11.49
CA TRP A 486 30.57 26.14 12.40
C TRP A 486 31.90 26.18 11.66
N ARG A 487 31.97 25.60 10.45
CA ARG A 487 33.13 25.74 9.56
C ARG A 487 33.37 27.18 9.12
N LEU A 488 32.31 27.89 8.75
CA LEU A 488 32.39 29.26 8.25
C LEU A 488 32.67 30.26 9.39
N MET A 489 32.09 30.05 10.58
CA MET A 489 32.26 30.96 11.72
C MET A 489 33.67 30.96 12.32
N SER A 490 34.45 29.88 12.17
CA SER A 490 35.84 29.84 12.69
C SER A 490 36.91 30.21 11.66
N GLY A 491 36.55 30.96 10.61
CA GLY A 491 37.53 31.67 9.77
C GLY A 491 38.24 30.85 8.68
N GLY A 492 37.83 29.62 8.39
CA GLY A 492 38.36 28.84 7.26
C GLY A 492 39.81 28.33 7.41
N GLU A 493 40.61 28.91 8.31
CA GLU A 493 41.79 28.23 8.86
C GLU A 493 41.34 26.90 9.44
N ALA A 494 42.10 25.85 9.14
CA ALA A 494 41.73 24.47 9.33
C ALA A 494 41.22 24.24 10.76
N ILE A 495 39.90 24.40 10.97
CA ILE A 495 39.22 23.87 12.14
C ILE A 495 39.65 22.42 12.13
N PRO A 496 40.48 22.00 13.10
CA PRO A 496 40.91 20.64 13.14
C PRO A 496 39.64 19.81 13.08
N ILE A 497 39.62 18.80 12.23
CA ILE A 497 38.55 17.81 12.22
C ILE A 497 38.71 17.11 13.55
N LEU A 498 38.26 17.74 14.64
CA LEU A 498 38.98 17.66 15.91
C LEU A 498 38.77 16.31 16.60
N LEU A 499 37.92 15.44 16.04
CA LEU A 499 37.19 14.43 16.79
C LEU A 499 36.46 13.44 15.85
N LEU A 500 37.12 12.87 14.83
CA LEU A 500 36.51 11.67 14.22
C LEU A 500 36.60 10.55 15.27
N PRO A 501 35.49 9.93 15.68
CA PRO A 501 35.54 8.84 16.66
C PRO A 501 36.49 7.76 16.14
N GLU A 502 37.34 7.21 17.02
CA GLU A 502 38.21 6.09 16.70
C GLU A 502 37.44 5.00 15.94
N ALA A 503 38.10 4.24 15.07
CA ALA A 503 37.44 3.22 14.25
C ALA A 503 36.60 2.24 15.10
N GLY A 504 37.11 1.86 16.28
CA GLY A 504 36.36 1.04 17.25
C GLY A 504 35.11 1.73 17.81
N MET A 505 35.12 3.05 17.99
CA MET A 505 33.94 3.83 18.42
C MET A 505 32.93 4.00 17.29
N THR A 506 33.38 4.15 16.04
CA THR A 506 32.49 4.19 14.87
C THR A 506 31.82 2.83 14.66
N ALA A 507 32.57 1.73 14.85
CA ALA A 507 32.01 0.38 14.85
C ALA A 507 30.92 0.22 15.93
N ARG A 508 31.17 0.69 17.16
CA ARG A 508 30.16 0.70 18.23
C ARG A 508 28.94 1.56 17.91
N PHE A 509 29.10 2.67 17.20
CA PHE A 509 27.97 3.49 16.76
C PHE A 509 27.09 2.74 15.77
N LEU A 510 27.70 2.00 14.84
CA LEU A 510 26.97 1.17 13.88
C LEU A 510 26.31 -0.04 14.56
N GLU A 511 27.05 -0.73 15.44
CA GLU A 511 26.58 -1.91 16.17
C GLU A 511 25.40 -1.56 17.08
N TYR A 512 25.57 -0.63 18.02
CA TYR A 512 24.53 -0.30 18.99
C TYR A 512 23.47 0.66 18.43
N GLY A 513 23.84 1.50 17.48
CA GLY A 513 22.97 2.56 16.97
C GLY A 513 22.16 2.18 15.74
N VAL A 514 22.55 1.13 15.01
CA VAL A 514 21.87 0.70 13.77
C VAL A 514 21.58 -0.79 13.79
N LEU A 515 22.59 -1.64 13.94
CA LEU A 515 22.43 -3.10 13.83
C LEU A 515 21.60 -3.69 14.98
N LEU A 516 21.84 -3.27 16.22
CA LEU A 516 21.08 -3.73 17.38
C LEU A 516 19.60 -3.32 17.30
N PRO A 517 19.23 -2.04 17.03
CA PRO A 517 17.84 -1.67 16.79
C PRO A 517 17.16 -2.47 15.67
N LEU A 518 17.87 -2.72 14.57
CA LEU A 518 17.34 -3.53 13.47
C LEU A 518 17.15 -5.00 13.85
N GLY A 519 18.10 -5.58 14.59
CA GLY A 519 18.01 -6.95 15.09
C GLY A 519 16.87 -7.13 16.10
N LEU A 520 16.71 -6.18 17.02
CA LEU A 520 15.58 -6.16 17.97
C LEU A 520 14.24 -5.98 17.25
N PHE A 521 14.19 -5.08 16.27
CA PHE A 521 13.00 -4.92 15.42
C PHE A 521 12.67 -6.22 14.69
N ALA A 522 13.65 -6.87 14.05
CA ALA A 522 13.45 -8.13 13.38
C ALA A 522 12.97 -9.23 14.35
N ALA A 523 13.51 -9.29 15.57
CA ALA A 523 13.05 -10.22 16.59
C ALA A 523 11.59 -9.96 17.00
N VAL A 524 11.18 -8.70 17.17
CA VAL A 524 9.78 -8.33 17.46
C VAL A 524 8.86 -8.71 16.30
N VAL A 525 9.27 -8.45 15.06
CA VAL A 525 8.51 -8.84 13.86
C VAL A 525 8.44 -10.37 13.71
N LEU A 526 9.42 -11.14 14.17
CA LEU A 526 9.33 -12.60 14.18
C LEU A 526 8.46 -13.12 15.34
N TRP A 527 8.27 -12.33 16.40
CA TRP A 527 7.45 -12.69 17.55
C TRP A 527 5.97 -12.39 17.29
N VAL A 528 5.33 -13.37 16.64
CA VAL A 528 3.94 -13.34 16.17
C VAL A 528 2.95 -12.74 17.18
N PRO A 529 2.88 -13.13 18.47
CA PRO A 529 1.78 -12.72 19.35
C PRO A 529 1.66 -11.21 19.61
N ILE A 530 2.76 -10.46 19.50
CA ILE A 530 2.85 -9.05 19.88
C ILE A 530 2.88 -8.14 18.65
N SER A 531 3.38 -8.65 17.52
CA SER A 531 3.57 -7.86 16.32
C SER A 531 2.26 -7.48 15.63
N GLY A 532 2.26 -6.30 15.01
CA GLY A 532 1.19 -5.83 14.14
C GLY A 532 0.81 -6.81 13.02
N GLN A 533 1.70 -7.73 12.63
CA GLN A 533 1.45 -8.76 11.61
C GLN A 533 0.32 -9.74 11.96
N CYS A 534 -0.06 -9.83 13.24
CA CYS A 534 -1.19 -10.67 13.66
C CYS A 534 -2.53 -10.09 13.25
N TYR A 535 -2.62 -8.79 13.02
CA TYR A 535 -3.87 -8.08 12.83
C TYR A 535 -3.96 -7.54 11.40
N SER A 536 -5.19 -7.30 10.95
CA SER A 536 -5.44 -6.57 9.72
C SER A 536 -4.82 -5.17 9.79
N ALA A 537 -4.43 -4.60 8.64
CA ALA A 537 -3.94 -3.21 8.64
C ALA A 537 -4.99 -2.23 9.17
N ARG A 538 -6.29 -2.56 9.00
CA ARG A 538 -7.42 -1.78 9.54
C ARG A 538 -7.45 -1.80 11.08
N ALA A 539 -7.33 -2.95 11.72
CA ALA A 539 -7.43 -3.06 13.18
C ALA A 539 -6.10 -2.72 13.88
N GLY A 540 -4.98 -3.13 13.28
CA GLY A 540 -3.64 -3.11 13.85
C GLY A 540 -2.77 -1.91 13.49
N LEU A 541 -3.27 -0.91 12.73
CA LEU A 541 -2.43 0.19 12.20
C LEU A 541 -1.58 0.87 13.28
N HIS A 542 -2.16 1.15 14.45
CA HIS A 542 -1.46 1.77 15.58
C HIS A 542 -0.25 0.95 16.06
N LYS A 543 -0.31 -0.39 15.99
CA LYS A 543 0.83 -1.27 16.34
C LYS A 543 1.92 -1.20 15.29
N VAL A 544 1.56 -1.25 14.00
CA VAL A 544 2.53 -1.10 12.89
C VAL A 544 3.25 0.25 12.97
N LEU A 545 2.51 1.34 13.20
CA LEU A 545 3.10 2.67 13.35
C LEU A 545 3.98 2.77 14.61
N ALA A 546 3.59 2.12 15.71
CA ALA A 546 4.40 2.05 16.93
C ALA A 546 5.75 1.33 16.68
N GLU A 547 5.73 0.20 15.97
CA GLU A 547 6.95 -0.54 15.60
C GLU A 547 7.90 0.32 14.74
N VAL A 548 7.38 1.01 13.71
CA VAL A 548 8.17 1.92 12.87
C VAL A 548 8.72 3.09 13.69
N LEU A 549 7.91 3.68 14.58
CA LEU A 549 8.30 4.83 15.39
C LEU A 549 9.37 4.47 16.43
N LEU A 550 9.28 3.29 17.05
CA LEU A 550 10.30 2.79 17.97
C LEU A 550 11.63 2.57 17.25
N LEU A 551 11.60 1.95 16.06
CA LEU A 551 12.80 1.77 15.24
C LEU A 551 13.41 3.13 14.84
N ALA A 552 12.58 4.08 14.39
CA ALA A 552 13.02 5.42 14.04
C ALA A 552 13.66 6.16 15.22
N THR A 553 13.03 6.08 16.40
CA THR A 553 13.52 6.69 17.63
C THR A 553 14.85 6.07 18.03
N ALA A 554 14.99 4.74 18.01
CA ALA A 554 16.23 4.07 18.35
C ALA A 554 17.39 4.47 17.42
N ILE A 555 17.17 4.45 16.10
CA ILE A 555 18.21 4.78 15.10
C ILE A 555 18.58 6.27 15.13
N LEU A 556 17.69 7.18 15.53
CA LEU A 556 18.05 8.60 15.66
C LEU A 556 18.72 8.92 17.00
N VAL A 557 18.19 8.37 18.09
CA VAL A 557 18.56 8.78 19.45
C VAL A 557 19.84 8.09 19.92
N VAL A 558 20.00 6.78 19.68
CA VAL A 558 21.16 6.03 20.18
C VAL A 558 22.47 6.52 19.54
N PRO A 559 22.59 6.65 18.20
CA PRO A 559 23.78 7.25 17.59
C PRO A 559 24.03 8.68 18.08
N THR A 560 22.99 9.51 18.19
CA THR A 560 23.13 10.90 18.65
C THR A 560 23.67 10.96 20.07
N TRP A 561 23.16 10.12 20.97
CA TRP A 561 23.64 10.03 22.35
C TRP A 561 25.11 9.57 22.42
N LEU A 562 25.46 8.53 21.65
CA LEU A 562 26.83 8.02 21.58
C LEU A 562 27.79 9.06 21.00
N ALA A 563 27.41 9.78 19.95
CA ALA A 563 28.19 10.85 19.33
C ALA A 563 28.43 12.00 20.29
N VAL A 564 27.39 12.45 21.00
CA VAL A 564 27.49 13.51 22.02
C VAL A 564 28.37 13.08 23.19
N ARG A 565 28.24 11.83 23.67
CA ARG A 565 29.07 11.28 24.75
C ARG A 565 30.54 11.19 24.33
N SER A 566 30.80 10.73 23.11
CA SER A 566 32.15 10.64 22.54
C SER A 566 32.80 12.01 22.41
N ALA A 567 32.09 12.98 21.83
CA ALA A 567 32.58 14.35 21.67
C ALA A 567 32.92 14.98 23.02
N ARG A 568 32.07 14.81 24.04
CA ARG A 568 32.35 15.30 25.40
C ARG A 568 33.56 14.69 26.06
N ARG A 569 33.76 13.38 25.90
CA ARG A 569 34.92 12.71 26.50
C ARG A 569 36.18 13.30 25.91
N ARG A 570 36.23 13.38 24.58
CA ARG A 570 37.42 13.84 23.89
C ARG A 570 37.67 15.35 24.00
N CYS A 571 36.64 16.19 24.10
CA CYS A 571 36.84 17.61 24.47
C CYS A 571 37.46 17.76 25.87
N ARG A 572 37.11 16.89 26.82
CA ARG A 572 37.74 16.88 28.16
C ARG A 572 39.19 16.40 28.10
N ASP A 573 39.45 15.34 27.32
CA ASP A 573 40.79 14.81 27.14
C ASP A 573 41.74 15.86 26.50
N LEU A 574 41.21 16.78 25.69
CA LEU A 574 41.96 17.85 25.01
C LEU A 574 41.94 19.21 25.74
N GLY A 575 41.39 19.28 26.96
CA GLY A 575 41.35 20.52 27.75
C GLY A 575 40.51 21.66 27.15
N ILE A 576 39.54 21.36 26.28
CA ILE A 576 38.71 22.39 25.61
C ILE A 576 37.53 22.78 26.51
N ASP A 577 37.59 23.98 27.08
CA ASP A 577 36.51 24.60 27.87
C ASP A 577 35.33 25.01 26.98
N GLY A 578 34.42 24.07 26.74
CA GLY A 578 33.27 24.32 25.86
C GLY A 578 32.40 23.10 25.59
N GLY A 579 32.33 22.14 26.52
CA GLY A 579 31.62 20.89 26.29
C GLY A 579 30.13 21.10 25.91
N VAL A 580 29.68 20.44 24.83
CA VAL A 580 28.25 20.40 24.47
C VAL A 580 27.46 19.94 25.69
N SER A 581 26.59 20.75 26.29
CA SER A 581 25.84 20.29 27.47
C SER A 581 24.98 19.09 27.10
N ALA A 582 24.90 18.07 27.96
CA ALA A 582 23.95 17.00 27.72
C ALA A 582 22.63 17.65 27.98
N ALA A 583 21.82 17.81 26.95
CA ALA A 583 20.40 17.91 27.15
C ALA A 583 19.92 16.58 27.75
N ARG A 584 20.20 16.33 29.05
CA ARG A 584 19.52 15.33 29.88
C ARG A 584 18.00 15.52 29.72
N TRP A 585 17.60 16.78 29.55
CA TRP A 585 16.25 17.25 29.22
C TRP A 585 15.69 16.80 27.86
N GLY A 586 16.51 16.40 26.89
CA GLY A 586 16.04 15.88 25.59
C GLY A 586 15.84 14.36 25.59
N LEU A 587 16.61 13.63 26.39
CA LEU A 587 16.48 12.16 26.50
C LEU A 587 15.27 11.73 27.32
N LEU A 588 14.95 12.43 28.41
CA LEU A 588 13.78 12.14 29.24
C LEU A 588 12.45 12.11 28.45
N PRO A 589 12.09 13.14 27.65
CA PRO A 589 10.85 13.11 26.87
C PRO A 589 10.87 12.01 25.79
N LEU A 590 12.03 11.69 25.22
CA LEU A 590 12.18 10.60 24.25
C LEU A 590 12.04 9.21 24.89
N LEU A 591 12.60 9.02 26.09
CA LEU A 591 12.43 7.78 26.86
C LEU A 591 10.98 7.61 27.31
N ALA A 592 10.35 8.69 27.79
CA ALA A 592 8.93 8.69 28.15
C ALA A 592 8.04 8.40 26.92
N ALA A 593 8.33 9.03 25.77
CA ALA A 593 7.64 8.74 24.52
C ALA A 593 7.86 7.30 24.06
N SER A 594 9.09 6.77 24.15
CA SER A 594 9.39 5.38 23.77
C SER A 594 8.67 4.38 24.69
N ALA A 595 8.61 4.65 25.99
CA ALA A 595 7.86 3.83 26.94
C ALA A 595 6.34 3.89 26.67
N ALA A 596 5.81 5.07 26.35
CA ALA A 596 4.41 5.23 25.95
C ALA A 596 4.10 4.47 24.65
N VAL A 597 5.00 4.52 23.66
CA VAL A 597 4.86 3.76 22.40
C VAL A 597 4.98 2.25 22.66
N ALA A 598 5.88 1.81 23.54
CA ALA A 598 5.94 0.40 23.95
C ALA A 598 4.65 -0.04 24.67
N ALA A 599 4.00 0.85 25.41
CA ALA A 599 2.69 0.57 26.02
C ALA A 599 1.58 0.33 24.97
N VAL A 600 1.74 0.81 23.72
CA VAL A 600 0.80 0.58 22.61
C VAL A 600 0.68 -0.91 22.27
N TRP A 601 1.69 -1.73 22.54
CA TRP A 601 1.59 -3.18 22.37
C TRP A 601 0.51 -3.81 23.23
N TRP A 602 0.24 -3.25 24.41
CA TRP A 602 -0.79 -3.72 25.35
C TRP A 602 -2.18 -3.15 25.06
N ILE A 603 -2.28 -2.18 24.15
CA ILE A 603 -3.57 -1.66 23.69
C ILE A 603 -4.16 -2.69 22.70
N PRO A 604 -5.34 -3.26 22.96
CA PRO A 604 -5.90 -4.28 22.09
C PRO A 604 -6.30 -3.69 20.72
N ALA A 605 -6.06 -4.46 19.65
CA ALA A 605 -6.67 -4.17 18.37
C ALA A 605 -8.17 -4.46 18.44
N ARG A 606 -8.98 -3.70 17.68
CA ARG A 606 -10.44 -3.81 17.70
C ARG A 606 -10.99 -3.97 16.29
N ALA A 607 -12.05 -4.76 16.13
CA ALA A 607 -12.76 -4.93 14.86
C ALA A 607 -13.33 -3.61 14.30
N SER A 608 -13.66 -2.66 15.18
CA SER A 608 -14.16 -1.34 14.79
C SER A 608 -13.11 -0.47 14.07
N GLY A 609 -11.83 -0.84 14.12
CA GLY A 609 -10.72 -0.09 13.54
C GLY A 609 -9.58 0.13 14.53
N PRO A 610 -8.60 0.98 14.18
CA PRO A 610 -7.44 1.19 15.02
C PRO A 610 -7.86 1.89 16.31
N SER A 611 -7.22 1.53 17.43
CA SER A 611 -7.49 2.20 18.71
C SER A 611 -7.18 3.68 18.61
N ALA A 612 -8.17 4.54 18.86
CA ALA A 612 -8.00 5.99 18.87
C ALA A 612 -6.95 6.41 19.91
N VAL A 613 -6.94 5.75 21.08
CA VAL A 613 -5.93 5.95 22.13
C VAL A 613 -4.55 5.54 21.61
N GLY A 614 -4.44 4.37 20.96
CA GLY A 614 -3.18 3.91 20.37
C GLY A 614 -2.65 4.87 19.32
N LEU A 615 -3.50 5.35 18.41
CA LEU A 615 -3.14 6.34 17.40
C LEU A 615 -2.72 7.69 18.02
N ALA A 616 -3.44 8.17 19.04
CA ALA A 616 -3.10 9.40 19.74
C ALA A 616 -1.74 9.31 20.44
N VAL A 617 -1.43 8.17 21.09
CA VAL A 617 -0.12 7.92 21.71
C VAL A 617 0.99 7.91 20.66
N VAL A 618 0.80 7.21 19.54
CA VAL A 618 1.78 7.18 18.44
C VAL A 618 1.99 8.56 17.83
N ALA A 619 0.91 9.29 17.55
CA ALA A 619 0.98 10.64 16.99
C ALA A 619 1.67 11.62 17.96
N GLY A 620 1.33 11.56 19.24
CA GLY A 620 1.98 12.36 20.29
C GLY A 620 3.47 12.05 20.43
N ALA A 621 3.84 10.77 20.41
CA ALA A 621 5.24 10.36 20.47
C ALA A 621 6.02 10.75 19.20
N ALA A 622 5.42 10.66 18.02
CA ALA A 622 6.00 11.15 16.78
C ALA A 622 6.23 12.67 16.82
N LEU A 623 5.27 13.44 17.36
CA LEU A 623 5.42 14.87 17.57
C LEU A 623 6.56 15.19 18.55
N VAL A 624 6.65 14.46 19.67
CA VAL A 624 7.75 14.60 20.64
C VAL A 624 9.10 14.30 19.98
N LEU A 625 9.20 13.25 19.16
CA LEU A 625 10.41 12.93 18.42
C LEU A 625 10.82 14.08 17.49
N VAL A 626 9.89 14.60 16.70
CA VAL A 626 10.14 15.72 15.77
C VAL A 626 10.54 16.98 16.53
N LEU A 627 9.77 17.38 17.54
CA LEU A 627 10.07 18.58 18.35
C LEU A 627 11.44 18.46 19.04
N THR A 628 11.75 17.29 19.60
CA THR A 628 13.06 17.07 20.24
C THR A 628 14.19 17.11 19.22
N ALA A 629 14.00 16.54 18.03
CA ALA A 629 14.99 16.62 16.95
C ALA A 629 15.22 18.06 16.47
N VAL A 630 14.15 18.85 16.29
CA VAL A 630 14.23 20.27 15.92
C VAL A 630 14.93 21.08 16.99
N VAL A 631 14.55 20.92 18.26
CA VAL A 631 15.20 21.61 19.39
C VAL A 631 16.66 21.21 19.51
N ALA A 632 17.00 19.94 19.33
CA ALA A 632 18.39 19.48 19.33
C ALA A 632 19.20 20.10 18.20
N ALA A 633 18.65 20.13 16.97
CA ALA A 633 19.28 20.76 15.83
C ALA A 633 19.49 22.27 16.05
N LEU A 634 18.46 22.99 16.55
CA LEU A 634 18.56 24.41 16.88
C LEU A 634 19.59 24.68 17.97
N ARG A 635 19.66 23.85 19.02
CA ARG A 635 20.67 23.99 20.08
C ARG A 635 22.09 23.77 19.55
N LEU A 636 22.29 22.79 18.67
CA LEU A 636 23.59 22.56 18.02
C LEU A 636 23.95 23.69 17.05
N LEU A 637 22.94 24.28 16.39
CA LEU A 637 23.13 25.37 15.44
C LEU A 637 23.43 26.70 16.16
N LEU A 638 22.69 27.01 17.23
CA LEU A 638 22.74 28.28 17.97
C LEU A 638 23.62 28.23 19.23
N ALA A 639 24.42 27.18 19.41
CA ALA A 639 25.35 27.07 20.53
C ALA A 639 26.29 28.28 20.62
N PRO A 640 26.81 28.64 21.80
CA PRO A 640 27.83 29.68 21.90
C PRO A 640 29.10 29.27 21.14
N PRO A 641 29.89 30.22 20.59
CA PRO A 641 31.09 29.93 19.80
C PRO A 641 32.09 28.99 20.50
N ALA A 642 32.21 29.08 21.84
CA ALA A 642 33.05 28.19 22.64
C ALA A 642 32.68 26.70 22.51
N ALA A 643 31.40 26.39 22.27
CA ALA A 643 30.91 25.01 22.05
C ALA A 643 30.79 24.64 20.57
N GLY A 644 31.07 25.57 19.64
CA GLY A 644 30.88 25.40 18.21
C GLY A 644 31.69 24.25 17.60
N LEU A 645 32.93 24.08 18.06
CA LEU A 645 33.83 22.99 17.63
C LEU A 645 33.28 21.61 17.99
N ALA A 646 32.74 21.47 19.19
CA ALA A 646 32.17 20.21 19.67
C ALA A 646 30.81 19.92 18.99
N CYS A 647 29.99 20.95 18.74
CA CYS A 647 28.72 20.81 18.02
C CYS A 647 28.92 20.40 16.55
N GLY A 648 29.85 21.05 15.85
CA GLY A 648 30.20 20.70 14.47
C GLY A 648 30.77 19.27 14.35
N THR A 649 31.49 18.82 15.37
CA THR A 649 31.96 17.43 15.45
C THR A 649 30.82 16.44 15.54
N VAL A 650 29.91 16.62 16.50
CA VAL A 650 28.78 15.69 16.71
C VAL A 650 28.02 15.50 15.40
N ALA A 651 27.72 16.61 14.72
CA ALA A 651 27.04 16.59 13.43
C ALA A 651 27.82 15.80 12.36
N ARG A 652 29.14 16.02 12.24
CA ARG A 652 29.99 15.29 11.27
C ARG A 652 30.06 13.79 11.54
N SER A 653 30.07 13.38 12.81
CA SER A 653 30.15 11.98 13.21
C SER A 653 28.84 11.22 12.98
N LEU A 654 27.70 11.91 12.94
CA LEU A 654 26.38 11.29 12.70
C LEU A 654 26.08 11.05 11.22
N ILE A 655 26.56 11.93 10.33
CA ILE A 655 26.38 11.80 8.88
C ILE A 655 26.71 10.39 8.34
N PRO A 656 27.90 9.80 8.60
CA PRO A 656 28.24 8.48 8.08
C PRO A 656 27.40 7.35 8.69
N ILE A 657 26.96 7.49 9.95
CA ILE A 657 26.13 6.50 10.64
C ILE A 657 24.72 6.49 10.04
N PHE A 658 24.12 7.67 9.83
CA PHE A 658 22.83 7.77 9.17
C PHE A 658 22.90 7.34 7.69
N ALA A 659 24.00 7.65 7.00
CA ALA A 659 24.25 7.15 5.65
C ALA A 659 24.31 5.62 5.61
N ALA A 660 25.04 4.99 6.53
CA ALA A 660 25.10 3.54 6.64
C ALA A 660 23.73 2.92 6.99
N ALA A 661 22.96 3.56 7.88
CA ALA A 661 21.60 3.13 8.20
C ALA A 661 20.67 3.17 6.98
N VAL A 662 20.72 4.24 6.19
CA VAL A 662 19.96 4.36 4.92
C VAL A 662 20.35 3.26 3.95
N ILE A 663 21.65 2.98 3.80
CA ILE A 663 22.16 1.91 2.93
C ILE A 663 21.67 0.55 3.41
N LEU A 664 21.80 0.22 4.70
CA LEU A 664 21.36 -1.06 5.26
C LEU A 664 19.83 -1.25 5.13
N LEU A 665 19.05 -0.23 5.45
CA LEU A 665 17.59 -0.26 5.29
C LEU A 665 17.18 -0.47 3.83
N SER A 666 17.92 0.13 2.89
CA SER A 666 17.62 0.07 1.46
C SER A 666 18.10 -1.21 0.78
N LEU A 667 19.28 -1.73 1.15
CA LEU A 667 19.87 -2.92 0.52
C LEU A 667 19.46 -4.23 1.19
N ILE A 668 19.08 -4.21 2.48
CA ILE A 668 18.68 -5.43 3.21
C ILE A 668 17.20 -5.38 3.54
N GLY A 669 16.75 -4.33 4.23
CA GLY A 669 15.38 -4.23 4.73
C GLY A 669 14.33 -4.24 3.62
N ARG A 670 14.55 -3.42 2.57
CA ARG A 670 13.62 -3.35 1.44
C ARG A 670 13.53 -4.66 0.66
N PRO A 671 14.61 -5.28 0.14
CA PRO A 671 14.51 -6.56 -0.56
C PRO A 671 13.82 -7.66 0.26
N ALA A 672 14.09 -7.73 1.56
CA ALA A 672 13.41 -8.68 2.46
C ALA A 672 11.90 -8.42 2.51
N LEU A 673 11.45 -7.17 2.68
CA LEU A 673 10.02 -6.84 2.69
C LEU A 673 9.35 -7.04 1.31
N ARG A 674 10.08 -6.82 0.22
CA ARG A 674 9.58 -7.08 -1.15
C ARG A 674 9.43 -8.58 -1.40
N GLN A 675 10.35 -9.39 -0.90
CA GLN A 675 10.24 -10.84 -0.95
C GLN A 675 9.08 -11.32 -0.07
N ALA A 676 8.91 -10.77 1.13
CA ALA A 676 7.78 -11.08 1.99
C ALA A 676 6.44 -10.71 1.33
N GLU A 677 6.36 -9.55 0.67
CA GLU A 677 5.18 -9.16 -0.12
C GLU A 677 4.87 -10.21 -1.20
N ARG A 678 5.86 -10.58 -2.03
CA ARG A 678 5.69 -11.59 -3.08
C ARG A 678 5.24 -12.95 -2.54
N VAL A 679 5.87 -13.44 -1.47
CA VAL A 679 5.54 -14.73 -0.86
C VAL A 679 4.14 -14.71 -0.28
N ASN A 680 3.76 -13.66 0.46
CA ASN A 680 2.41 -13.56 1.03
C ASN A 680 1.35 -13.34 -0.05
N LEU A 681 1.65 -12.61 -1.13
CA LEU A 681 0.75 -12.45 -2.27
C LEU A 681 0.51 -13.80 -2.95
N ALA A 682 1.56 -14.55 -3.25
CA ALA A 682 1.45 -15.88 -3.87
C ALA A 682 0.70 -16.89 -2.97
N ALA A 683 0.76 -16.71 -1.65
CA ALA A 683 0.05 -17.54 -0.68
C ALA A 683 -1.41 -17.08 -0.44
N ASP A 684 -1.85 -15.94 -0.99
CA ASP A 684 -3.19 -15.42 -0.77
C ASP A 684 -4.23 -16.19 -1.62
N THR A 685 -4.81 -17.23 -1.04
CA THR A 685 -5.82 -18.07 -1.69
C THR A 685 -7.21 -17.42 -1.73
N LEU A 686 -7.40 -16.28 -1.07
CA LEU A 686 -8.70 -15.62 -0.93
C LEU A 686 -8.89 -14.53 -1.97
N MET A 687 -7.85 -13.75 -2.27
CA MET A 687 -7.95 -12.60 -3.17
C MET A 687 -7.15 -12.77 -4.47
N LEU A 688 -6.03 -13.50 -4.46
CA LEU A 688 -5.19 -13.62 -5.66
C LEU A 688 -5.80 -14.61 -6.66
N THR A 689 -6.37 -14.08 -7.74
CA THR A 689 -6.85 -14.88 -8.87
C THR A 689 -5.66 -15.52 -9.63
N PRO A 690 -5.63 -16.86 -9.80
CA PRO A 690 -4.62 -17.55 -10.58
C PRO A 690 -4.54 -17.06 -12.04
N PRO A 691 -3.40 -17.26 -12.73
CA PRO A 691 -3.30 -17.00 -14.16
C PRO A 691 -4.37 -17.78 -14.95
N GLY A 692 -5.06 -17.12 -15.87
CA GLY A 692 -6.13 -17.71 -16.69
C GLY A 692 -7.52 -17.77 -16.03
N GLU A 693 -7.60 -17.56 -14.72
CA GLU A 693 -8.87 -17.33 -14.04
C GLU A 693 -9.28 -15.86 -14.09
N VAL A 694 -10.60 -15.62 -14.08
CA VAL A 694 -11.23 -14.30 -14.20
C VAL A 694 -12.34 -14.16 -13.18
N GLY A 695 -12.60 -12.93 -12.74
CA GLY A 695 -13.50 -12.61 -11.63
C GLY A 695 -12.76 -11.89 -10.49
N PHE A 696 -13.47 -11.42 -9.47
CA PHE A 696 -12.86 -10.56 -8.44
C PHE A 696 -11.98 -11.34 -7.47
N SER A 697 -12.27 -12.63 -7.26
CA SER A 697 -11.50 -13.50 -6.38
C SER A 697 -11.71 -14.99 -6.67
N PRO A 698 -10.78 -15.87 -6.26
CA PRO A 698 -10.98 -17.32 -6.32
C PRO A 698 -12.22 -17.81 -5.57
N VAL A 699 -12.58 -17.16 -4.46
CA VAL A 699 -13.74 -17.55 -3.64
C VAL A 699 -15.03 -17.26 -4.40
N GLU A 700 -15.15 -16.08 -4.99
CA GLU A 700 -16.29 -15.71 -5.83
C GLU A 700 -16.38 -16.60 -7.08
N ASN A 701 -15.24 -16.90 -7.72
CA ASN A 701 -15.20 -17.76 -8.90
C ASN A 701 -15.77 -19.14 -8.59
N ARG A 702 -15.31 -19.77 -7.51
CA ARG A 702 -15.82 -21.09 -7.06
C ARG A 702 -17.31 -21.03 -6.73
N LEU A 703 -17.77 -19.98 -6.05
CA LEU A 703 -19.19 -19.78 -5.76
C LEU A 703 -20.02 -19.66 -7.05
N THR A 704 -19.56 -18.82 -7.97
CA THR A 704 -20.23 -18.54 -9.24
C THR A 704 -20.30 -19.80 -10.09
N GLU A 705 -19.20 -20.53 -10.27
CA GLU A 705 -19.19 -21.81 -10.99
C GLU A 705 -20.11 -22.84 -10.35
N ARG A 706 -20.14 -22.92 -9.01
CA ARG A 706 -21.04 -23.84 -8.29
C ARG A 706 -22.50 -23.52 -8.58
N LEU A 707 -22.87 -22.25 -8.55
CA LEU A 707 -24.23 -21.81 -8.85
C LEU A 707 -24.59 -22.02 -10.33
N GLN A 708 -23.69 -21.64 -11.23
CA GLN A 708 -23.84 -21.80 -12.68
C GLN A 708 -24.02 -23.28 -13.07
N ARG A 709 -23.19 -24.17 -12.54
CA ARG A 709 -23.31 -25.63 -12.75
C ARG A 709 -24.60 -26.20 -12.18
N ALA A 710 -25.01 -25.75 -10.99
CA ALA A 710 -26.27 -26.20 -10.39
C ALA A 710 -27.50 -25.78 -11.23
N VAL A 711 -27.50 -24.57 -11.77
CA VAL A 711 -28.55 -24.12 -12.69
C VAL A 711 -28.49 -24.87 -14.03
N ALA A 712 -27.30 -25.14 -14.56
CA ALA A 712 -27.14 -25.91 -15.79
C ALA A 712 -27.66 -27.35 -15.64
N ALA A 713 -27.36 -28.00 -14.51
CA ALA A 713 -27.92 -29.31 -14.18
C ALA A 713 -29.45 -29.26 -14.05
N ALA A 714 -29.99 -28.24 -13.40
CA ALA A 714 -31.44 -28.03 -13.34
C ALA A 714 -32.04 -27.85 -14.74
N ALA A 715 -31.41 -27.07 -15.62
CA ALA A 715 -31.85 -26.88 -17.00
C ALA A 715 -31.82 -28.19 -17.82
N ALA A 716 -30.81 -29.04 -17.64
CA ALA A 716 -30.74 -30.35 -18.30
C ALA A 716 -31.93 -31.24 -17.92
N THR A 717 -32.33 -31.26 -16.64
CA THR A 717 -33.53 -32.01 -16.19
C THR A 717 -34.83 -31.51 -16.81
N LEU A 718 -34.86 -30.26 -17.29
CA LEU A 718 -36.01 -29.68 -17.99
C LEU A 718 -36.04 -30.06 -19.49
N ALA A 719 -34.93 -30.52 -20.05
CA ALA A 719 -34.84 -30.94 -21.46
C ALA A 719 -35.12 -32.44 -21.63
N GLU A 720 -34.91 -33.24 -20.57
CA GLU A 720 -35.20 -34.69 -20.54
C GLU A 720 -36.66 -35.03 -20.24
N ARG A 721 -37.45 -34.05 -19.80
CA ARG A 721 -38.88 -34.16 -19.44
C ARG A 721 -39.73 -33.37 -20.42
#